data_AF-A0AAD5YJ30-F1
#
_entry.id   AF-A0AAD5YJ30-F1
#
_cell.length_a   1.000
_cell.length_b   1.000
_cell.length_c   1.000
_cell.angle_alpha   90.00
_cell.angle_beta   90.00
_cell.angle_gamma   90.00
#
_symmetry.space_group_name_H-M   'P 1'
#
loop_
_entity.id
_entity.type
_entity.pdbx_description
1 polymer ?
#
loop_
_entity_poly.entity_id
_entity_poly.type
_entity_poly.pdbx_seq_one_letter_code
_entity_poly.pdbx_strand_id
1 'polypeptide(L)'
;MKLAALAIVSSSFISCAYAHATVWGVWVNGVDQGDGRNQYIRSPPNNSPVKDLTLPAMTCNVNNNPVPRRVTVKAGDQFTFEWCHNTRGDDIIAASHHGPVQVWIAPASGDNWTKLFSDGYSNGSWGVDKLIAARGKHTITIPQVPAGDYLLRAEIVALHEADVAYTDNPLRGAQNYMSCTQITVASGGNQQLPGGTSWPGAYTESTPGIVFNIYERDPTEYVAPGGPVWSGAAGGSIHSKLDLLVRVRYSNPLPAPPCPPKLLDIPTNPKRYTRPEFLNELVNETPLPMIVDAELGMPLDLGKFECLWEEGADDSALNPDPLNLPKLDPRDAFLLSDPSSSTGMSANAGNSSGASTPLAHVSWLRKTEYISREGVSKSSSQDLKAIQSAPIDISRNAQLRDIEASFAAANDNFDLSTLKHPNKPDVTAVESYPILPDAEIWPNQYDLFRFSERPGDRPVDVEDERLDCAILRPMKTEHDSFLAYYLTQDDESALKLKETRAALAPYEVPEDQEATLFQFVRDYETIKVEQNIENEFLLVLWEGDAPLKFEDVIADGTGKSTRREKGAYYKNIERKMLLKKKRANQYEQYDDKWEVIRLTHAPISEEEETERQEYLAEVSDPDYLLKMRTDADAEGEIEVDDMMFMNDATAASVAT
;
A
#
# COMPACT_ATOMS: atom_id res chain seq x y z
N MET A 1 52.14 -30.83 18.76
CA MET A 1 52.39 -29.47 19.28
C MET A 1 52.38 -28.50 18.11
N LYS A 2 51.35 -27.66 18.00
CA LYS A 2 51.41 -26.23 17.67
C LYS A 2 49.99 -25.67 17.74
N LEU A 3 49.87 -24.55 18.42
CA LEU A 3 48.67 -24.01 19.05
C LEU A 3 47.64 -23.49 18.03
N ALA A 4 46.37 -23.77 18.32
CA ALA A 4 45.22 -23.11 17.70
C ALA A 4 44.94 -21.79 18.44
N ALA A 5 44.94 -20.68 17.70
CA ALA A 5 44.44 -19.39 18.18
C ALA A 5 43.08 -19.15 17.52
N LEU A 6 42.02 -19.22 18.33
CA LEU A 6 40.64 -18.94 17.94
C LEU A 6 40.41 -17.44 18.08
N ALA A 7 40.32 -16.72 16.96
CA ALA A 7 39.92 -15.32 16.92
C ALA A 7 38.40 -15.25 16.66
N ILE A 8 37.63 -14.98 17.71
CA ILE A 8 36.20 -14.65 17.60
C ILE A 8 36.12 -13.17 17.22
N VAL A 9 35.81 -12.87 15.97
CA VAL A 9 35.45 -11.52 15.53
C VAL A 9 33.93 -11.42 15.61
N SER A 10 33.43 -10.91 16.73
CA SER A 10 32.04 -10.46 16.87
C SER A 10 31.84 -9.18 16.06
N SER A 11 31.35 -9.31 14.82
CA SER A 11 30.85 -8.15 14.06
C SER A 11 29.43 -7.82 14.54
N SER A 12 29.35 -6.87 15.47
CA SER A 12 28.13 -6.13 15.72
C SER A 12 27.80 -5.32 14.46
N PHE A 13 26.76 -5.70 13.73
CA PHE A 13 26.17 -4.82 12.72
C PHE A 13 25.57 -3.61 13.44
N ILE A 14 26.30 -2.50 13.44
CA ILE A 14 25.74 -1.18 13.73
C ILE A 14 24.88 -0.83 12.51
N SER A 15 23.57 -0.99 12.63
CA SER A 15 22.64 -0.28 11.75
C SER A 15 22.81 1.21 12.01
N CYS A 16 23.50 1.92 11.11
CA CYS A 16 23.40 3.38 11.05
C CYS A 16 22.00 3.73 10.57
N ALA A 17 21.07 3.92 11.49
CA ALA A 17 19.77 4.52 11.19
C ALA A 17 19.99 6.04 11.03
N TYR A 18 20.01 6.54 9.80
CA TYR A 18 19.79 7.96 9.55
C TYR A 18 18.30 8.22 9.78
N ALA A 19 17.91 8.80 10.93
CA ALA A 19 16.60 9.45 11.03
C ALA A 19 16.74 10.83 11.67
N HIS A 20 15.99 11.77 11.12
CA HIS A 20 16.35 13.17 11.17
C HIS A 20 15.05 13.99 11.17
N ALA A 21 14.88 14.96 12.08
CA ALA A 21 13.64 15.73 12.17
C ALA A 21 13.90 17.23 12.32
N THR A 22 13.09 18.05 11.64
CA THR A 22 13.12 19.52 11.74
C THR A 22 11.72 20.09 11.89
N VAL A 23 11.61 21.32 12.41
CA VAL A 23 10.33 22.03 12.49
C VAL A 23 10.09 22.79 11.17
N TRP A 24 8.97 22.49 10.51
CA TRP A 24 8.54 23.18 9.29
C TRP A 24 7.95 24.56 9.59
N GLY A 25 7.06 24.62 10.58
CA GLY A 25 6.31 25.82 10.91
C GLY A 25 5.55 25.68 12.22
N VAL A 26 4.74 26.68 12.53
CA VAL A 26 3.94 26.72 13.76
C VAL A 26 2.50 27.12 13.50
N TRP A 27 1.62 26.74 14.41
CA TRP A 27 0.21 27.12 14.42
C TRP A 27 -0.11 27.90 15.69
N VAL A 28 -0.93 28.93 15.56
CA VAL A 28 -1.44 29.72 16.70
C VAL A 28 -2.94 29.57 16.73
N ASN A 29 -3.49 29.03 17.82
CA ASN A 29 -4.92 28.74 17.98
C ASN A 29 -5.53 27.94 16.81
N GLY A 30 -4.76 26.99 16.27
CA GLY A 30 -5.18 26.15 15.14
C GLY A 30 -5.09 26.82 13.77
N VAL A 31 -4.49 28.02 13.66
CA VAL A 31 -4.23 28.72 12.40
C VAL A 31 -2.75 28.59 12.03
N ASP A 32 -2.47 28.01 10.86
CA ASP A 32 -1.13 27.88 10.30
C ASP A 32 -0.49 29.26 10.06
N GLN A 33 0.73 29.45 10.54
CA GLN A 33 1.49 30.69 10.34
C GLN A 33 2.35 30.68 9.08
N GLY A 34 2.26 29.61 8.27
CA GLY A 34 3.03 29.39 7.05
C GLY A 34 4.42 28.83 7.32
N ASP A 35 5.22 28.65 6.26
CA ASP A 35 6.57 28.09 6.37
C ASP A 35 7.47 28.97 7.25
N GLY A 36 8.01 28.39 8.31
CA GLY A 36 8.84 29.10 9.28
C GLY A 36 10.32 28.98 9.09
N ARG A 37 10.74 28.10 8.19
CA ARG A 37 12.15 27.78 7.99
C ARG A 37 12.92 29.03 7.56
N ASN A 38 13.96 29.36 8.31
CA ASN A 38 14.79 30.57 8.15
C ASN A 38 14.01 31.92 8.19
N GLN A 39 12.73 31.92 8.56
CA GLN A 39 11.93 33.14 8.66
C GLN A 39 11.67 33.54 10.11
N TYR A 40 11.01 32.66 10.86
CA TYR A 40 10.74 32.84 12.29
C TYR A 40 11.26 31.66 13.13
N ILE A 41 11.73 30.60 12.47
CA ILE A 41 12.45 29.47 13.06
C ILE A 41 13.94 29.61 12.70
N ARG A 42 14.81 29.51 13.69
CA ARG A 42 16.28 29.45 13.50
C ARG A 42 16.64 28.04 13.03
N SER A 43 16.49 27.81 11.73
CA SER A 43 16.55 26.47 11.17
C SER A 43 17.99 26.02 10.95
N PRO A 44 18.34 24.78 11.34
CA PRO A 44 19.60 24.18 10.91
C PRO A 44 19.59 23.94 9.37
N PRO A 45 20.77 23.78 8.75
CA PRO A 45 20.87 23.53 7.30
C PRO A 45 20.33 22.16 6.89
N ASN A 46 20.29 21.21 7.82
CA ASN A 46 19.78 19.87 7.63
C ASN A 46 19.13 19.38 8.93
N ASN A 47 18.67 18.14 8.91
CA ASN A 47 17.90 17.51 9.95
C ASN A 47 18.77 16.65 10.92
N SER A 48 20.10 16.80 10.90
CA SER A 48 21.03 16.00 11.70
C SER A 48 20.94 16.27 13.20
N PRO A 49 21.16 15.24 14.04
CA PRO A 49 21.10 15.38 15.49
C PRO A 49 22.35 16.07 16.05
N VAL A 50 22.18 16.75 17.19
CA VAL A 50 23.28 17.20 18.04
C VAL A 50 23.47 16.18 19.17
N LYS A 51 24.66 15.58 19.24
CA LYS A 51 25.00 14.55 20.23
C LYS A 51 25.97 15.04 21.32
N ASP A 52 26.89 15.93 20.95
CA ASP A 52 27.82 16.53 21.90
C ASP A 52 27.12 17.59 22.76
N LEU A 53 26.86 17.22 24.01
CA LEU A 53 26.13 18.03 24.99
C LEU A 53 26.87 19.32 25.40
N THR A 54 28.16 19.44 25.08
CA THR A 54 28.99 20.60 25.41
C THR A 54 28.98 21.68 24.34
N LEU A 55 28.50 21.36 23.13
CA LEU A 55 28.50 22.30 22.01
C LEU A 55 27.49 23.45 22.20
N PRO A 56 27.83 24.67 21.76
CA PRO A 56 26.87 25.79 21.69
C PRO A 56 25.62 25.47 20.87
N ALA A 57 25.70 24.49 19.95
CA ALA A 57 24.57 24.00 19.17
C ALA A 57 23.44 23.42 20.05
N MET A 58 23.70 23.02 21.30
CA MET A 58 22.64 22.55 22.21
C MET A 58 21.58 23.63 22.52
N THR A 59 21.90 24.92 22.37
CA THR A 59 20.94 26.01 22.63
C THR A 59 19.83 26.03 21.58
N CYS A 60 20.19 26.19 20.30
CA CYS A 60 19.23 26.39 19.20
C CYS A 60 19.70 25.75 17.89
N ASN A 61 20.41 24.63 17.98
CA ASN A 61 21.05 23.93 16.86
C ASN A 61 22.21 24.73 16.22
N VAL A 62 22.84 24.16 15.18
CA VAL A 62 24.09 24.66 14.57
C VAL A 62 23.98 26.03 13.90
N ASN A 63 22.77 26.52 13.62
CA ASN A 63 22.52 27.81 12.98
C ASN A 63 21.70 28.75 13.87
N ASN A 64 22.26 29.10 15.04
CA ASN A 64 21.60 29.97 16.01
C ASN A 64 21.72 31.47 15.65
N ASN A 65 21.33 31.84 14.43
CA ASN A 65 21.31 33.23 13.99
C ASN A 65 19.89 33.82 14.09
N PRO A 66 19.71 35.09 14.48
CA PRO A 66 18.41 35.76 14.41
C PRO A 66 17.83 35.74 12.99
N VAL A 67 16.54 35.42 12.88
CA VAL A 67 15.79 35.36 11.62
C VAL A 67 14.82 36.54 11.51
N PRO A 68 14.37 36.95 10.31
CA PRO A 68 13.76 38.27 10.09
C PRO A 68 12.36 38.45 10.70
N ARG A 69 11.65 37.37 11.03
CA ARG A 69 10.26 37.40 11.49
C ARG A 69 10.11 36.84 12.92
N ARG A 70 9.09 37.31 13.62
CA ARG A 70 8.63 36.75 14.91
C ARG A 70 7.14 36.45 14.82
N VAL A 71 6.71 35.35 15.44
CA VAL A 71 5.29 35.00 15.49
C VAL A 71 4.64 35.74 16.64
N THR A 72 3.61 36.54 16.36
CA THR A 72 2.88 37.29 17.38
C THR A 72 1.86 36.38 18.07
N VAL A 73 1.94 36.33 19.39
CA VAL A 73 1.06 35.51 20.25
C VAL A 73 0.58 36.32 21.45
N LYS A 74 -0.44 35.82 22.13
CA LYS A 74 -0.90 36.32 23.44
C LYS A 74 -0.72 35.25 24.49
N ALA A 75 -0.58 35.67 25.74
CA ALA A 75 -0.64 34.71 26.85
C ALA A 75 -1.98 33.96 26.84
N GLY A 76 -1.92 32.63 26.98
CA GLY A 76 -3.07 31.73 26.85
C GLY A 76 -3.31 31.18 25.44
N ASP A 77 -2.63 31.67 24.41
CA ASP A 77 -2.75 31.09 23.07
C ASP A 77 -2.19 29.67 23.02
N GLN A 78 -2.80 28.81 22.21
CA GLN A 78 -2.26 27.51 21.87
C GLN A 78 -1.23 27.65 20.76
N PHE A 79 0.01 27.29 21.07
CA PHE A 79 1.14 27.34 20.16
C PHE A 79 1.57 25.93 19.78
N THR A 80 1.42 25.57 18.50
CA THR A 80 1.72 24.23 17.99
C THR A 80 2.98 24.26 17.13
N PHE A 81 3.93 23.38 17.41
CA PHE A 81 5.05 23.11 16.51
C PHE A 81 4.66 21.99 15.55
N GLU A 82 5.06 22.11 14.28
CA GLU A 82 4.89 21.07 13.28
C GLU A 82 6.25 20.58 12.79
N TRP A 83 6.57 19.33 13.10
CA TRP A 83 7.78 18.64 12.68
C TRP A 83 7.60 17.91 11.34
N CYS A 84 8.69 17.71 10.63
CA CYS A 84 8.78 16.87 9.43
C CYS A 84 10.16 16.22 9.33
N HIS A 85 10.25 15.12 8.58
CA HIS A 85 11.51 14.44 8.30
C HIS A 85 12.21 15.12 7.12
N ASN A 86 11.61 15.04 5.93
CA ASN A 86 12.11 15.56 4.66
C ASN A 86 11.12 16.55 4.03
N THR A 87 9.83 16.23 4.06
CA THR A 87 8.76 17.03 3.45
C THR A 87 7.61 17.20 4.43
N ARG A 88 6.86 18.31 4.34
CA ARG A 88 5.79 18.59 5.29
C ARG A 88 4.72 17.49 5.26
N GLY A 89 4.40 16.93 6.43
CA GLY A 89 3.33 15.93 6.58
C GLY A 89 3.72 14.50 6.18
N ASP A 90 5.02 14.20 6.15
CA ASP A 90 5.58 12.87 5.89
C ASP A 90 5.55 11.96 7.14
N ASP A 91 6.52 11.05 7.23
CA ASP A 91 6.74 10.13 8.35
C ASP A 91 7.22 10.83 9.64
N ILE A 92 7.53 12.13 9.57
CA ILE A 92 7.91 13.02 10.69
C ILE A 92 9.30 12.72 11.28
N ILE A 93 9.50 11.49 11.74
CA ILE A 93 10.74 10.96 12.28
C ILE A 93 10.62 9.43 12.27
N ALA A 94 11.72 8.69 12.07
CA ALA A 94 11.64 7.24 12.05
C ALA A 94 11.08 6.67 13.36
N ALA A 95 10.23 5.65 13.26
CA ALA A 95 9.56 5.04 14.41
C ALA A 95 10.53 4.43 15.44
N SER A 96 11.78 4.16 15.09
CA SER A 96 12.80 3.69 16.03
C SER A 96 13.25 4.76 17.03
N HIS A 97 13.00 6.05 16.76
CA HIS A 97 13.53 7.17 17.54
C HIS A 97 12.72 7.47 18.80
N HIS A 98 12.32 6.42 19.54
CA HIS A 98 11.62 6.53 20.80
C HIS A 98 12.33 7.48 21.77
N GLY A 99 11.55 8.32 22.46
CA GLY A 99 12.08 9.27 23.43
C GLY A 99 11.12 10.41 23.75
N PRO A 100 11.55 11.34 24.63
CA PRO A 100 10.70 12.45 25.06
C PRO A 100 10.62 13.57 24.02
N VAL A 101 9.50 14.30 24.08
CA VAL A 101 9.30 15.58 23.39
C VAL A 101 9.11 16.67 24.45
N GLN A 102 9.86 17.76 24.34
CA GLN A 102 9.98 18.77 25.38
C GLN A 102 9.99 20.19 24.81
N VAL A 103 9.56 21.18 25.59
CA VAL A 103 9.57 22.60 25.20
C VAL A 103 10.06 23.49 26.34
N TRP A 104 10.91 24.46 26.02
CA TRP A 104 11.38 25.51 26.92
C TRP A 104 11.11 26.90 26.36
N ILE A 105 11.10 27.89 27.24
CA ILE A 105 11.03 29.30 26.91
C ILE A 105 12.17 30.06 27.57
N ALA A 106 12.70 31.06 26.87
CA ALA A 106 13.64 32.05 27.39
C ALA A 106 13.31 33.44 26.82
N PRO A 107 13.69 34.54 27.50
CA PRO A 107 13.74 35.85 26.86
C PRO A 107 14.56 35.81 25.56
N ALA A 108 14.33 36.73 24.63
CA ALA A 108 15.00 36.73 23.32
C ALA A 108 16.54 36.75 23.36
N SER A 109 17.16 37.05 24.52
CA SER A 109 18.60 36.90 24.72
C SER A 109 19.07 35.44 24.61
N GLY A 110 18.19 34.46 24.83
CA GLY A 110 18.52 33.04 24.77
C GLY A 110 19.15 32.48 26.04
N ASP A 111 19.03 33.19 27.16
CA ASP A 111 19.56 32.81 28.46
C ASP A 111 18.44 32.42 29.44
N ASN A 112 18.77 31.59 30.44
CA ASN A 112 17.87 31.21 31.54
C ASN A 112 16.57 30.54 31.09
N TRP A 113 16.70 29.37 30.47
CA TRP A 113 15.58 28.60 29.95
C TRP A 113 14.70 28.04 31.06
N THR A 114 13.39 28.07 30.83
CA THR A 114 12.35 27.50 31.71
C THR A 114 11.59 26.42 30.95
N LYS A 115 11.47 25.21 31.52
CA LYS A 115 10.73 24.11 30.90
C LYS A 115 9.21 24.32 31.00
N LEU A 116 8.53 24.31 29.86
CA LEU A 116 7.07 24.49 29.74
C LEU A 116 6.31 23.17 29.51
N PHE A 117 6.96 22.20 28.87
CA PHE A 117 6.32 20.94 28.49
C PHE A 117 7.33 19.80 28.47
N SER A 118 6.87 18.61 28.85
CA SER A 118 7.61 17.36 28.74
C SER A 118 6.63 16.20 28.64
N ASP A 119 6.76 15.37 27.60
CA ASP A 119 6.10 14.08 27.47
C ASP A 119 7.17 13.02 27.16
N GLY A 120 7.47 12.19 28.15
CA GLY A 120 8.41 11.07 28.06
C GLY A 120 7.70 9.79 27.64
N TYR A 121 7.74 8.76 28.47
CA TYR A 121 6.93 7.55 28.29
C TYR A 121 5.67 7.62 29.16
N SER A 122 4.49 7.55 28.55
CA SER A 122 3.23 7.48 29.29
C SER A 122 2.14 6.78 28.49
N ASN A 123 1.27 6.03 29.18
CA ASN A 123 0.17 5.27 28.59
C ASN A 123 0.60 4.28 27.49
N GLY A 124 1.77 3.66 27.63
CA GLY A 124 2.25 2.66 26.68
C GLY A 124 2.89 3.22 25.41
N SER A 125 3.18 4.53 25.36
CA SER A 125 3.79 5.17 24.19
C SER A 125 4.76 6.27 24.59
N TRP A 126 5.84 6.42 23.81
CA TRP A 126 6.77 7.53 23.94
C TRP A 126 6.17 8.82 23.35
N GLY A 127 6.69 9.97 23.79
CA GLY A 127 6.34 11.28 23.23
C GLY A 127 6.52 11.32 21.72
N VAL A 128 7.58 10.70 21.19
CA VAL A 128 7.83 10.59 19.74
C VAL A 128 6.76 9.75 19.04
N ASP A 129 6.32 8.63 19.62
CA ASP A 129 5.27 7.78 19.01
C ASP A 129 3.97 8.57 18.86
N LYS A 130 3.62 9.35 19.90
CA LYS A 130 2.48 10.26 19.88
C LYS A 130 2.67 11.38 18.87
N LEU A 131 3.88 11.88 18.69
CA LEU A 131 4.21 12.94 17.74
C LEU A 131 4.00 12.48 16.29
N ILE A 132 4.46 11.27 15.97
CA ILE A 132 4.22 10.62 14.67
C ILE A 132 2.71 10.46 14.45
N ALA A 133 1.99 9.92 15.43
CA ALA A 133 0.53 9.77 15.36
C ALA A 133 -0.20 11.12 15.20
N ALA A 134 0.34 12.20 15.77
CA ALA A 134 -0.16 13.57 15.65
C ALA A 134 0.30 14.29 14.38
N ARG A 135 0.92 13.58 13.41
CA ARG A 135 1.47 14.14 12.16
C ARG A 135 2.44 15.29 12.43
N GLY A 136 3.35 15.09 13.38
CA GLY A 136 4.39 16.05 13.73
C GLY A 136 3.92 17.21 14.60
N LYS A 137 2.67 17.21 15.08
CA LYS A 137 2.11 18.32 15.84
C LYS A 137 2.17 18.09 17.35
N HIS A 138 2.81 19.02 18.06
CA HIS A 138 2.68 19.13 19.52
C HIS A 138 2.43 20.56 19.95
N THR A 139 1.59 20.74 20.97
CA THR A 139 1.05 22.03 21.38
C THR A 139 1.46 22.39 22.80
N ILE A 140 1.76 23.66 23.04
CA ILE A 140 1.89 24.24 24.37
C ILE A 140 0.98 25.45 24.50
N THR A 141 0.53 25.76 25.70
CA THR A 141 -0.18 27.01 25.99
C THR A 141 0.84 28.08 26.40
N ILE A 142 0.82 29.24 25.77
CA ILE A 142 1.72 30.35 26.11
C ILE A 142 1.43 30.79 27.56
N PRO A 143 2.43 30.77 28.47
CA PRO A 143 2.22 31.14 29.87
C PRO A 143 1.90 32.62 30.05
N GLN A 144 1.45 33.01 31.24
CA GLN A 144 1.08 34.40 31.58
C GLN A 144 2.32 35.26 31.87
N VAL A 145 3.31 35.23 30.98
CA VAL A 145 4.58 35.98 31.06
C VAL A 145 4.42 37.42 30.56
N PRO A 146 5.28 38.37 30.97
CA PRO A 146 5.24 39.75 30.49
C PRO A 146 5.29 39.85 28.97
N ALA A 147 4.66 40.90 28.41
CA ALA A 147 4.77 41.20 26.99
C ALA A 147 6.23 41.46 26.60
N GLY A 148 6.66 40.93 25.45
CA GLY A 148 8.04 41.01 25.00
C GLY A 148 8.42 39.92 24.00
N ASP A 149 9.68 39.93 23.59
CA ASP A 149 10.23 38.95 22.66
C ASP A 149 10.84 37.76 23.43
N TYR A 150 10.51 36.54 22.99
CA TYR A 150 10.96 35.29 23.58
C TYR A 150 11.43 34.31 22.51
N LEU A 151 12.20 33.32 22.94
CA LEU A 151 12.52 32.12 22.17
C LEU A 151 11.79 30.94 22.78
N LEU A 152 11.09 30.18 21.94
CA LEU A 152 10.62 28.84 22.30
C LEU A 152 11.55 27.80 21.69
N ARG A 153 12.08 26.91 22.52
CA ARG A 153 12.93 25.80 22.11
C ARG A 153 12.12 24.52 22.23
N ALA A 154 11.82 23.88 21.10
CA ALA A 154 11.28 22.52 21.08
C ALA A 154 12.44 21.53 20.93
N GLU A 155 12.40 20.41 21.65
CA GLU A 155 13.41 19.34 21.59
C GLU A 155 12.76 17.96 21.51
N ILE A 156 13.32 17.12 20.66
CA ILE A 156 13.15 15.67 20.66
C ILE A 156 14.49 15.06 21.09
N VAL A 157 14.47 14.13 22.05
CA VAL A 157 15.66 13.35 22.43
C VAL A 157 15.43 11.91 22.01
N ALA A 158 16.05 11.44 20.93
CA ALA A 158 15.91 10.06 20.47
C ALA A 158 16.88 9.13 21.21
N LEU A 159 16.36 8.02 21.73
CA LEU A 159 17.06 7.15 22.69
C LEU A 159 17.52 5.81 22.12
N HIS A 160 17.34 5.56 20.83
CA HIS A 160 17.66 4.29 20.17
C HIS A 160 19.15 3.89 20.24
N GLU A 161 20.04 4.85 20.48
CA GLU A 161 21.48 4.65 20.73
C GLU A 161 21.96 5.30 22.04
N ALA A 162 21.02 5.62 22.93
CA ALA A 162 21.31 6.23 24.23
C ALA A 162 21.71 5.21 25.31
N ASP A 163 21.92 3.95 24.96
CA ASP A 163 22.43 2.92 25.85
C ASP A 163 23.88 3.18 26.32
N VAL A 164 24.59 4.05 25.60
CA VAL A 164 25.96 4.49 25.90
C VAL A 164 26.08 6.01 25.79
N ALA A 165 26.97 6.61 26.57
CA ALA A 165 27.30 8.03 26.50
C ALA A 165 28.02 8.39 25.20
N TYR A 166 27.78 9.59 24.67
CA TYR A 166 28.47 10.08 23.46
C TYR A 166 29.99 10.22 23.69
N THR A 167 30.39 10.63 24.90
CA THR A 167 31.82 10.75 25.28
C THR A 167 32.55 9.40 25.29
N ASP A 168 31.81 8.32 25.55
CA ASP A 168 32.38 6.96 25.60
C ASP A 168 32.40 6.33 24.20
N ASN A 169 31.40 6.63 23.37
CA ASN A 169 31.34 6.22 21.97
C ASN A 169 30.72 7.32 21.08
N PRO A 170 31.54 8.06 20.30
CA PRO A 170 31.04 9.17 19.49
C PRO A 170 30.16 8.72 18.31
N LEU A 171 30.14 7.43 17.97
CA LEU A 171 29.24 6.89 16.96
C LEU A 171 27.81 6.69 17.51
N ARG A 172 27.64 6.57 18.83
CA ARG A 172 26.36 6.39 19.51
C ARG A 172 26.02 7.60 20.38
N GLY A 173 25.15 7.45 21.37
CA GLY A 173 24.69 8.51 22.27
C GLY A 173 23.26 8.97 21.99
N ALA A 174 22.66 9.65 22.97
CA ALA A 174 21.37 10.30 22.78
C ALA A 174 21.43 11.33 21.64
N GLN A 175 20.43 11.29 20.76
CA GLN A 175 20.36 12.16 19.59
C GLN A 175 19.36 13.28 19.83
N ASN A 176 19.84 14.52 19.95
CA ASN A 176 18.99 15.67 20.28
C ASN A 176 18.64 16.48 19.02
N TYR A 177 17.35 16.63 18.74
CA TYR A 177 16.83 17.50 17.68
C TYR A 177 16.15 18.69 18.34
N MET A 178 16.81 19.85 18.33
CA MET A 178 16.25 21.09 18.87
C MET A 178 15.96 22.10 17.76
N SER A 179 14.92 22.90 17.97
CA SER A 179 14.53 24.01 17.09
C SER A 179 14.06 25.20 17.91
N CYS A 180 14.59 26.38 17.61
CA CYS A 180 14.22 27.63 18.26
C CYS A 180 13.33 28.50 17.37
N THR A 181 12.16 28.85 17.91
CA THR A 181 11.18 29.73 17.26
C THR A 181 11.15 31.09 17.95
N GLN A 182 11.23 32.16 17.17
CA GLN A 182 11.14 33.53 17.66
C GLN A 182 9.68 33.95 17.77
N ILE A 183 9.26 34.37 18.96
CA ILE A 183 7.90 34.84 19.23
C ILE A 183 7.89 36.22 19.87
N THR A 184 6.79 36.94 19.70
CA THR A 184 6.50 38.19 20.41
C THR A 184 5.18 38.03 21.15
N VAL A 185 5.21 38.08 22.48
CA VAL A 185 4.02 38.08 23.32
C VAL A 185 3.46 39.50 23.35
N ALA A 186 2.37 39.75 22.62
CA ALA A 186 1.79 41.08 22.46
C ALA A 186 0.99 41.55 23.69
N SER A 187 0.25 40.64 24.31
CA SER A 187 -0.45 40.88 25.57
C SER A 187 -0.11 39.75 26.54
N GLY A 188 0.63 40.08 27.58
CA GLY A 188 1.16 39.15 28.57
C GLY A 188 0.48 39.23 29.93
N GLY A 189 1.01 38.47 30.88
CA GLY A 189 0.67 38.54 32.30
C GLY A 189 1.87 38.95 33.17
N ASN A 190 1.82 38.62 34.46
CA ASN A 190 2.84 39.03 35.45
C ASN A 190 3.70 37.85 35.97
N GLN A 191 3.61 36.66 35.38
CA GLN A 191 4.41 35.52 35.81
C GLN A 191 5.86 35.67 35.34
N GLN A 192 6.79 35.73 36.28
CA GLN A 192 8.21 35.73 35.94
C GLN A 192 8.68 34.32 35.63
N LEU A 193 9.46 34.18 34.55
CA LEU A 193 10.15 32.94 34.23
C LEU A 193 11.21 32.67 35.32
N PRO A 194 11.14 31.54 36.05
CA PRO A 194 12.11 31.23 37.09
C PRO A 194 13.51 30.95 36.53
N GLY A 195 13.62 30.61 35.23
CA GLY A 195 14.86 30.16 34.62
C GLY A 195 15.35 28.86 35.24
N GLY A 196 16.67 28.69 35.29
CA GLY A 196 17.32 27.56 35.97
C GLY A 196 17.86 26.47 35.05
N THR A 197 17.66 26.58 33.74
CA THR A 197 18.27 25.68 32.75
C THR A 197 19.15 26.50 31.79
N SER A 198 20.39 26.06 31.58
CA SER A 198 21.35 26.71 30.68
C SER A 198 21.77 25.74 29.58
N TRP A 199 21.89 26.23 28.35
CA TRP A 199 22.33 25.47 27.19
C TRP A 199 23.57 26.12 26.58
N PRO A 200 24.68 25.39 26.38
CA PRO A 200 24.95 24.03 26.88
C PRO A 200 25.11 23.98 28.41
N GLY A 201 25.08 22.77 28.99
CA GLY A 201 25.42 22.52 30.40
C GLY A 201 24.33 21.91 31.27
N ALA A 202 23.05 22.08 30.94
CA ALA A 202 21.96 21.44 31.69
C ALA A 202 21.88 19.93 31.47
N TYR A 203 22.37 19.42 30.34
CA TYR A 203 22.56 18.00 30.09
C TYR A 203 24.02 17.64 30.28
N THR A 204 24.23 16.58 31.06
CA THR A 204 25.49 15.87 31.23
C THR A 204 25.23 14.39 30.99
N GLU A 205 26.27 13.60 30.77
CA GLU A 205 26.14 12.13 30.64
C GLU A 205 25.54 11.47 31.89
N SER A 206 25.67 12.12 33.06
CA SER A 206 25.08 11.68 34.32
C SER A 206 23.64 12.16 34.55
N THR A 207 23.09 13.00 33.66
CA THR A 207 21.72 13.50 33.79
C THR A 207 20.74 12.37 33.51
N PRO A 208 19.75 12.11 34.39
CA PRO A 208 18.75 11.08 34.18
C PRO A 208 18.06 11.25 32.82
N GLY A 209 17.99 10.16 32.05
CA GLY A 209 17.34 10.12 30.74
C GLY A 209 18.24 10.43 29.54
N ILE A 210 19.50 10.82 29.75
CA ILE A 210 20.50 11.00 28.68
C ILE A 210 21.15 9.67 28.31
N VAL A 211 21.64 8.91 29.29
CA VAL A 211 22.09 7.52 29.09
C VAL A 211 21.00 6.58 29.62
N PHE A 212 20.27 5.95 28.71
CA PHE A 212 19.16 5.05 29.01
C PHE A 212 19.01 3.97 27.92
N ASN A 213 19.02 2.70 28.33
CA ASN A 213 18.81 1.58 27.42
C ASN A 213 17.32 1.23 27.31
N ILE A 214 16.68 1.68 26.24
CA ILE A 214 15.24 1.43 25.97
C ILE A 214 14.91 -0.03 25.64
N TYR A 215 15.90 -0.88 25.35
CA TYR A 215 15.70 -2.27 24.95
C TYR A 215 15.73 -3.24 26.14
N GLU A 216 16.41 -2.87 27.22
CA GLU A 216 16.61 -3.72 28.40
C GLU A 216 15.90 -3.21 29.64
N ARG A 217 15.64 -1.90 29.75
CA ARG A 217 14.95 -1.31 30.90
C ARG A 217 13.47 -1.11 30.64
N ASP A 218 12.69 -1.15 31.71
CA ASP A 218 11.27 -0.81 31.66
C ASP A 218 11.13 0.69 31.30
N PRO A 219 10.44 1.03 30.19
CA PRO A 219 10.24 2.42 29.78
C PRO A 219 9.54 3.29 30.83
N THR A 220 8.79 2.69 31.77
CA THR A 220 8.14 3.42 32.87
C THR A 220 9.11 3.99 33.90
N GLU A 221 10.36 3.50 33.94
CA GLU A 221 11.43 4.04 34.77
C GLU A 221 12.10 5.27 34.14
N TYR A 222 11.77 5.60 32.88
CA TYR A 222 12.40 6.70 32.17
C TYR A 222 12.04 8.06 32.79
N VAL A 223 13.05 8.85 33.12
CA VAL A 223 12.92 10.23 33.59
C VAL A 223 13.47 11.16 32.52
N ALA A 224 12.62 12.01 31.94
CA ALA A 224 13.05 12.97 30.94
C ALA A 224 14.06 13.99 31.53
N PRO A 225 15.14 14.31 30.80
CA PRO A 225 16.25 15.12 31.32
C PRO A 225 15.85 16.59 31.48
N GLY A 226 16.56 17.35 32.33
CA GLY A 226 16.36 18.81 32.47
C GLY A 226 15.31 19.23 33.49
N GLY A 227 14.98 18.37 34.45
CA GLY A 227 14.13 18.70 35.61
C GLY A 227 12.62 18.77 35.32
N PRO A 228 11.81 19.10 36.34
CA PRO A 228 10.35 19.14 36.22
C PRO A 228 9.88 20.32 35.36
N VAL A 229 8.67 20.18 34.80
CA VAL A 229 7.96 21.29 34.16
C VAL A 229 7.67 22.38 35.20
N TRP A 230 7.86 23.64 34.84
CA TRP A 230 7.56 24.76 35.72
C TRP A 230 6.09 24.78 36.12
N SER A 231 5.80 24.96 37.40
CA SER A 231 4.44 24.97 37.95
C SER A 231 3.54 26.09 37.39
N GLY A 232 4.12 27.15 36.83
CA GLY A 232 3.39 28.21 36.13
C GLY A 232 3.10 27.93 34.65
N ALA A 233 3.57 26.81 34.09
CA ALA A 233 3.26 26.43 32.72
C ALA A 233 1.77 26.12 32.56
N ALA A 234 1.14 26.65 31.52
CA ALA A 234 -0.30 26.53 31.26
C ALA A 234 -0.69 25.21 30.55
N GLY A 235 0.20 24.21 30.57
CA GLY A 235 0.02 22.89 29.96
C GLY A 235 0.41 22.80 28.49
N GLY A 236 0.36 21.58 27.97
CA GLY A 236 0.63 21.23 26.58
C GLY A 236 0.17 19.81 26.28
N SER A 237 0.12 19.44 25.01
CA SER A 237 -0.33 18.11 24.60
C SER A 237 0.24 17.67 23.25
N ILE A 238 0.27 16.35 23.06
CA ILE A 238 0.52 15.69 21.78
C ILE A 238 -0.71 14.83 21.50
N HIS A 239 -1.64 15.33 20.68
CA HIS A 239 -2.87 14.63 20.36
C HIS A 239 -3.05 14.49 18.86
N SER A 240 -3.28 13.27 18.39
CA SER A 240 -3.89 13.04 17.09
C SER A 240 -5.36 13.44 17.20
N LYS A 241 -5.76 14.52 16.52
CA LYS A 241 -7.15 14.97 16.52
C LYS A 241 -8.00 13.96 15.74
N LEU A 242 -8.51 12.93 16.42
CA LEU A 242 -9.70 12.22 15.96
C LEU A 242 -10.89 13.12 16.25
N ASP A 243 -11.21 14.05 15.34
CA ASP A 243 -12.47 14.79 15.39
C ASP A 243 -13.62 13.78 15.24
N LEU A 244 -14.28 13.42 16.35
CA LEU A 244 -15.49 12.62 16.32
C LEU A 244 -16.61 13.45 15.67
N LEU A 245 -16.84 13.25 14.38
CA LEU A 245 -17.94 13.88 13.64
C LEU A 245 -19.30 13.32 14.11
N VAL A 246 -19.84 13.84 15.21
CA VAL A 246 -21.19 13.47 15.69
C VAL A 246 -22.21 14.47 15.20
N ARG A 247 -23.19 14.01 14.42
CA ARG A 247 -24.35 14.81 14.03
C ARG A 247 -25.33 14.90 15.20
N VAL A 248 -25.22 15.94 16.02
CA VAL A 248 -26.16 16.22 17.12
C VAL A 248 -27.56 16.44 16.53
N ARG A 249 -28.52 15.58 16.87
CA ARG A 249 -29.95 15.76 16.55
C ARG A 249 -30.74 15.91 17.85
N TYR A 250 -31.36 17.07 18.05
CA TYR A 250 -32.33 17.25 19.12
C TYR A 250 -33.63 16.56 18.71
N SER A 251 -33.96 15.44 19.37
CA SER A 251 -35.21 14.71 19.13
C SER A 251 -36.27 15.07 20.18
N ASN A 252 -37.52 15.19 19.75
CA ASN A 252 -38.68 15.43 20.62
C ASN A 252 -39.76 14.36 20.34
N PRO A 253 -39.67 13.16 20.92
CA PRO A 253 -40.62 12.09 20.67
C PRO A 253 -41.97 12.35 21.38
N LEU A 254 -43.08 12.06 20.70
CA LEU A 254 -44.43 12.16 21.26
C LEU A 254 -44.77 10.94 22.14
N PRO A 255 -45.56 11.09 23.22
CA PRO A 255 -45.98 9.97 24.06
C PRO A 255 -47.00 9.06 23.36
N ALA A 256 -47.02 7.78 23.75
CA ALA A 256 -47.97 6.79 23.25
C ALA A 256 -49.42 7.11 23.70
N PRO A 257 -50.44 6.71 22.92
CA PRO A 257 -51.84 6.98 23.23
C PRO A 257 -52.30 6.26 24.52
N PRO A 258 -53.17 6.88 25.33
CA PRO A 258 -53.46 6.45 26.71
C PRO A 258 -54.39 5.24 26.86
N CYS A 259 -54.99 4.70 25.80
CA CYS A 259 -56.02 3.66 25.91
C CYS A 259 -55.74 2.46 24.99
N PRO A 260 -55.13 1.37 25.50
CA PRO A 260 -55.03 0.11 24.76
C PRO A 260 -56.41 -0.60 24.69
N PRO A 261 -56.61 -1.49 23.69
CA PRO A 261 -57.88 -2.18 23.50
C PRO A 261 -58.19 -3.20 24.62
N LYS A 262 -59.48 -3.37 24.92
CA LYS A 262 -59.96 -4.24 26.01
C LYS A 262 -60.08 -5.70 25.55
N LEU A 263 -59.43 -6.62 26.25
CA LEU A 263 -59.53 -8.06 26.00
C LEU A 263 -60.79 -8.64 26.65
N LEU A 264 -61.50 -9.51 25.92
CA LEU A 264 -62.69 -10.22 26.38
C LEU A 264 -62.34 -11.65 26.80
N ASP A 265 -62.96 -12.12 27.86
CA ASP A 265 -62.78 -13.49 28.36
C ASP A 265 -63.86 -14.42 27.78
N ILE A 266 -63.46 -15.47 27.05
CA ILE A 266 -64.36 -16.43 26.39
C ILE A 266 -64.28 -17.76 27.16
N PRO A 267 -65.38 -18.21 27.81
CA PRO A 267 -65.33 -19.41 28.64
C PRO A 267 -65.24 -20.69 27.80
N THR A 268 -64.23 -21.52 28.06
CA THR A 268 -64.08 -22.87 27.48
C THR A 268 -64.40 -23.94 28.52
N ASN A 269 -65.19 -24.97 28.15
CA ASN A 269 -65.60 -26.03 29.07
C ASN A 269 -64.61 -27.22 29.04
N PRO A 270 -64.02 -27.63 30.17
CA PRO A 270 -63.04 -28.74 30.24
C PRO A 270 -63.62 -30.12 29.89
N LYS A 271 -64.96 -30.30 29.89
CA LYS A 271 -65.60 -31.56 29.45
C LYS A 271 -65.44 -31.85 27.94
N ARG A 272 -64.86 -30.93 27.17
CA ARG A 272 -64.54 -31.14 25.74
C ARG A 272 -63.52 -32.26 25.53
N TYR A 273 -62.60 -32.47 26.47
CA TYR A 273 -61.45 -33.36 26.33
C TYR A 273 -61.71 -34.83 26.70
N THR A 274 -62.88 -35.15 27.27
CA THR A 274 -63.22 -36.52 27.70
C THR A 274 -64.02 -37.30 26.66
N ARG A 275 -64.01 -36.86 25.39
CA ARG A 275 -64.72 -37.56 24.31
C ARG A 275 -63.88 -38.72 23.79
N PRO A 276 -64.48 -39.89 23.49
CA PRO A 276 -63.78 -41.05 22.95
C PRO A 276 -62.99 -40.75 21.65
N GLU A 277 -63.44 -39.77 20.87
CA GLU A 277 -62.77 -39.25 19.67
C GLU A 277 -61.31 -38.85 19.93
N PHE A 278 -61.01 -38.30 21.11
CA PHE A 278 -59.66 -37.85 21.48
C PHE A 278 -58.74 -38.97 22.01
N LEU A 279 -59.29 -40.15 22.37
CA LEU A 279 -58.52 -41.25 22.93
C LEU A 279 -58.19 -42.36 21.91
N ASN A 280 -58.80 -42.32 20.72
CA ASN A 280 -58.56 -43.32 19.67
C ASN A 280 -57.10 -43.33 19.18
N GLU A 281 -56.45 -42.16 19.11
CA GLU A 281 -55.04 -42.06 18.71
C GLU A 281 -54.14 -42.79 19.71
N LEU A 282 -54.36 -42.56 21.01
CA LEU A 282 -53.60 -43.22 22.07
C LEU A 282 -53.79 -44.75 22.05
N VAL A 283 -55.00 -45.22 21.82
CA VAL A 283 -55.29 -46.67 21.73
C VAL A 283 -54.61 -47.31 20.52
N ASN A 284 -54.56 -46.61 19.38
CA ASN A 284 -53.86 -47.10 18.18
C ASN A 284 -52.34 -47.07 18.35
N GLU A 285 -51.79 -46.13 19.12
CA GLU A 285 -50.36 -46.05 19.40
C GLU A 285 -49.89 -47.08 20.43
N THR A 286 -50.75 -47.58 21.31
CA THR A 286 -50.34 -48.58 22.30
C THR A 286 -50.04 -49.94 21.66
N PRO A 287 -48.76 -50.39 21.62
CA PRO A 287 -48.44 -51.70 21.06
C PRO A 287 -48.95 -52.79 22.00
N LEU A 288 -49.72 -53.74 21.46
CA LEU A 288 -50.15 -54.91 22.20
C LEU A 288 -49.00 -55.92 22.24
N PRO A 289 -48.56 -56.39 23.42
CA PRO A 289 -47.51 -57.41 23.50
C PRO A 289 -48.00 -58.70 22.86
N MET A 290 -47.22 -59.24 21.91
CA MET A 290 -47.50 -60.54 21.30
C MET A 290 -47.03 -61.65 22.25
N ILE A 291 -47.96 -62.21 23.02
CA ILE A 291 -47.70 -63.33 23.93
C ILE A 291 -48.25 -64.59 23.25
N VAL A 292 -47.37 -65.44 22.70
CA VAL A 292 -47.76 -66.67 22.00
C VAL A 292 -47.89 -67.84 22.98
N ASP A 293 -46.79 -68.24 23.63
CA ASP A 293 -46.72 -69.25 24.67
C ASP A 293 -45.57 -68.94 25.65
N ALA A 294 -45.30 -69.85 26.60
CA ALA A 294 -44.20 -69.70 27.56
C ALA A 294 -42.79 -69.80 26.93
N GLU A 295 -42.68 -70.34 25.71
CA GLU A 295 -41.42 -70.57 25.01
C GLU A 295 -41.20 -69.60 23.83
N LEU A 296 -42.01 -68.52 23.75
CA LEU A 296 -42.00 -67.53 22.67
C LEU A 296 -42.12 -68.14 21.26
N GLY A 297 -42.86 -69.25 21.14
CA GLY A 297 -43.07 -69.97 19.88
C GLY A 297 -41.87 -70.80 19.40
N MET A 298 -40.82 -70.94 20.21
CA MET A 298 -39.68 -71.81 19.93
C MET A 298 -39.77 -73.07 20.80
N PRO A 299 -40.05 -74.26 20.24
CA PRO A 299 -40.16 -75.47 21.05
C PRO A 299 -38.79 -75.86 21.64
N LEU A 300 -38.63 -75.75 22.95
CA LEU A 300 -37.36 -76.04 23.66
C LEU A 300 -37.21 -77.51 24.11
N ASP A 301 -38.18 -78.35 23.75
CA ASP A 301 -38.18 -79.77 24.10
C ASP A 301 -37.10 -80.56 23.35
N LEU A 302 -36.03 -80.91 24.07
CA LEU A 302 -34.91 -81.71 23.57
C LEU A 302 -35.30 -83.14 23.20
N GLY A 303 -36.46 -83.63 23.66
CA GLY A 303 -37.00 -84.95 23.31
C GLY A 303 -37.32 -85.12 21.82
N LYS A 304 -37.42 -84.01 21.07
CA LYS A 304 -37.71 -84.01 19.64
C LYS A 304 -36.49 -84.21 18.74
N PHE A 305 -35.27 -84.14 19.29
CA PHE A 305 -34.05 -84.34 18.54
C PHE A 305 -33.61 -85.80 18.64
N GLU A 306 -33.91 -86.59 17.61
CA GLU A 306 -33.60 -88.04 17.54
C GLU A 306 -32.10 -88.34 17.73
N CYS A 307 -31.22 -87.41 17.33
CA CYS A 307 -29.77 -87.49 17.48
C CYS A 307 -29.25 -87.55 18.93
N LEU A 308 -30.06 -87.16 19.92
CA LEU A 308 -29.70 -87.27 21.34
C LEU A 308 -30.04 -88.64 21.95
N TRP A 309 -30.87 -89.44 21.27
CA TRP A 309 -31.45 -90.66 21.84
C TRP A 309 -31.09 -91.94 21.05
N GLU A 310 -30.78 -91.83 19.76
CA GLU A 310 -30.38 -92.96 18.90
C GLU A 310 -28.89 -92.90 18.52
N GLU A 311 -28.18 -94.04 18.63
CA GLU A 311 -26.78 -94.15 18.18
C GLU A 311 -26.70 -94.11 16.65
N GLY A 312 -26.07 -93.06 16.11
CA GLY A 312 -25.80 -92.91 14.66
C GLY A 312 -26.81 -92.07 13.87
N ALA A 313 -27.73 -91.38 14.55
CA ALA A 313 -28.64 -90.42 13.92
C ALA A 313 -27.93 -89.09 13.55
N ASP A 314 -28.46 -88.38 12.56
CA ASP A 314 -27.88 -87.14 12.01
C ASP A 314 -27.94 -85.99 13.03
N ASP A 315 -26.77 -85.52 13.49
CA ASP A 315 -26.63 -84.45 14.48
C ASP A 315 -26.52 -83.04 13.86
N SER A 316 -26.57 -82.94 12.52
CA SER A 316 -26.35 -81.68 11.77
C SER A 316 -27.27 -80.53 12.17
N ALA A 317 -28.47 -80.82 12.70
CA ALA A 317 -29.43 -79.81 13.15
C ALA A 317 -29.08 -79.18 14.51
N LEU A 318 -28.34 -79.89 15.37
CA LEU A 318 -27.94 -79.42 16.69
C LEU A 318 -26.47 -78.95 16.70
N ASN A 319 -25.63 -79.61 15.91
CA ASN A 319 -24.19 -79.36 15.82
C ASN A 319 -23.76 -79.29 14.35
N PRO A 320 -23.88 -78.11 13.69
CA PRO A 320 -23.55 -77.98 12.28
C PRO A 320 -22.04 -78.17 12.03
N ASP A 321 -21.68 -78.95 11.01
CA ASP A 321 -20.29 -79.17 10.62
C ASP A 321 -19.63 -77.86 10.16
N PRO A 322 -18.54 -77.39 10.81
CA PRO A 322 -17.86 -76.15 10.44
C PRO A 322 -17.24 -76.18 9.03
N LEU A 323 -17.06 -77.36 8.43
CA LEU A 323 -16.54 -77.52 7.07
C LEU A 323 -17.64 -77.52 5.99
N ASN A 324 -18.92 -77.65 6.37
CA ASN A 324 -20.05 -77.73 5.44
C ASN A 324 -21.28 -76.95 5.94
N LEU A 325 -21.14 -75.64 6.09
CA LEU A 325 -22.22 -74.76 6.53
C LEU A 325 -23.26 -74.52 5.43
N PRO A 326 -24.57 -74.52 5.75
CA PRO A 326 -25.62 -74.16 4.80
C PRO A 326 -25.50 -72.70 4.35
N LYS A 327 -25.80 -72.42 3.08
CA LYS A 327 -25.72 -71.07 2.50
C LYS A 327 -26.86 -70.19 3.03
N LEU A 328 -26.50 -69.10 3.72
CA LEU A 328 -27.45 -68.14 4.26
C LEU A 328 -28.21 -67.38 3.15
N ASP A 329 -29.54 -67.27 3.26
CA ASP A 329 -30.35 -66.42 2.37
C ASP A 329 -30.02 -64.94 2.66
N PRO A 330 -29.77 -64.10 1.65
CA PRO A 330 -29.51 -62.67 1.85
C PRO A 330 -30.57 -61.93 2.67
N ARG A 331 -31.82 -62.41 2.69
CA ARG A 331 -32.91 -61.82 3.50
C ARG A 331 -32.74 -62.08 4.99
N ASP A 332 -32.15 -63.21 5.36
CA ASP A 332 -31.95 -63.62 6.75
C ASP A 332 -30.63 -63.07 7.32
N ALA A 333 -29.71 -62.64 6.45
CA ALA A 333 -28.43 -62.07 6.82
C ALA A 333 -28.54 -60.81 7.71
N PHE A 334 -29.57 -59.99 7.53
CA PHE A 334 -29.81 -58.81 8.36
C PHE A 334 -30.23 -59.18 9.80
N LEU A 335 -30.94 -60.30 9.99
CA LEU A 335 -31.44 -60.75 11.30
C LEU A 335 -30.32 -61.25 12.22
N LEU A 336 -29.16 -61.61 11.66
CA LEU A 336 -27.96 -62.00 12.41
C LEU A 336 -27.13 -60.79 12.88
N SER A 337 -27.43 -59.58 12.41
CA SER A 337 -26.73 -58.38 12.89
C SER A 337 -27.22 -58.01 14.29
N ASP A 338 -26.30 -57.70 15.20
CA ASP A 338 -26.65 -57.23 16.54
C ASP A 338 -27.40 -55.89 16.40
N PRO A 339 -28.64 -55.76 16.89
CA PRO A 339 -29.41 -54.52 16.77
C PRO A 339 -28.68 -53.32 17.40
N SER A 340 -27.79 -53.53 18.37
CA SER A 340 -26.97 -52.46 18.96
C SER A 340 -25.82 -51.97 18.04
N SER A 341 -25.40 -52.81 17.09
CA SER A 341 -24.40 -52.47 16.06
C SER A 341 -25.01 -51.83 14.81
N SER A 342 -26.33 -51.93 14.62
CA SER A 342 -27.04 -51.33 13.48
C SER A 342 -27.12 -49.79 13.52
N THR A 343 -26.81 -49.18 14.66
CA THR A 343 -26.57 -47.72 14.78
C THR A 343 -25.17 -47.28 14.36
N GLY A 344 -24.28 -48.19 13.96
CA GLY A 344 -22.88 -47.87 13.63
C GLY A 344 -22.28 -48.55 12.40
N MET A 345 -23.02 -49.39 11.67
CA MET A 345 -22.51 -50.04 10.46
C MET A 345 -23.03 -49.40 9.18
N SER A 346 -22.57 -48.18 8.93
CA SER A 346 -22.43 -47.62 7.58
C SER A 346 -21.17 -46.77 7.51
N ALA A 347 -20.01 -47.42 7.62
CA ALA A 347 -18.72 -46.83 7.25
C ALA A 347 -17.67 -47.92 7.00
N ASN A 348 -17.86 -48.73 5.94
CA ASN A 348 -16.79 -49.21 5.04
C ASN A 348 -17.29 -50.35 4.13
N ALA A 349 -18.12 -49.99 3.18
CA ALA A 349 -18.14 -50.54 1.83
C ALA A 349 -18.84 -49.49 0.97
N GLY A 350 -18.29 -49.21 -0.22
CA GLY A 350 -18.69 -48.08 -1.06
C GLY A 350 -20.19 -47.99 -1.35
N ASN A 351 -20.62 -46.76 -1.65
CA ASN A 351 -21.98 -46.32 -1.99
C ASN A 351 -22.98 -46.18 -0.83
N SER A 352 -22.66 -45.27 0.10
CA SER A 352 -23.66 -44.58 0.91
C SER A 352 -24.43 -43.56 0.06
N SER A 353 -25.48 -43.97 -0.64
CA SER A 353 -26.58 -43.07 -1.01
C SER A 353 -27.54 -42.93 0.18
N GLY A 354 -27.01 -42.46 1.31
CA GLY A 354 -27.80 -41.91 2.41
C GLY A 354 -28.09 -40.45 2.09
N ALA A 355 -29.36 -40.13 1.85
CA ALA A 355 -29.95 -38.81 1.63
C ALA A 355 -28.96 -37.64 1.37
N SER A 356 -28.24 -37.69 0.26
CA SER A 356 -27.56 -36.51 -0.26
C SER A 356 -28.60 -35.70 -1.01
N THR A 357 -29.15 -34.66 -0.36
CA THR A 357 -29.71 -33.55 -1.13
C THR A 357 -28.62 -33.12 -2.13
N PRO A 358 -28.89 -33.08 -3.44
CA PRO A 358 -27.90 -32.55 -4.37
C PRO A 358 -27.59 -31.13 -3.91
N LEU A 359 -26.30 -30.81 -3.75
CA LEU A 359 -25.82 -29.47 -3.39
C LEU A 359 -26.33 -28.50 -4.45
N ALA A 360 -27.52 -27.96 -4.22
CA ALA A 360 -28.07 -26.91 -5.03
C ALA A 360 -27.10 -25.73 -4.91
N HIS A 361 -26.58 -25.28 -6.05
CA HIS A 361 -25.72 -24.10 -6.10
C HIS A 361 -26.59 -22.87 -5.88
N VAL A 362 -26.88 -22.62 -4.61
CA VAL A 362 -27.72 -21.54 -4.15
C VAL A 362 -26.82 -20.33 -3.93
N SER A 363 -27.02 -19.27 -4.72
CA SER A 363 -26.15 -18.07 -4.74
C SER A 363 -26.02 -17.34 -3.40
N TRP A 364 -26.95 -17.54 -2.47
CA TRP A 364 -26.92 -16.96 -1.13
C TRP A 364 -26.27 -17.86 -0.07
N LEU A 365 -26.04 -19.15 -0.36
CA LEU A 365 -25.47 -20.10 0.59
C LEU A 365 -23.96 -20.23 0.36
N ARG A 366 -23.16 -19.56 1.20
CA ARG A 366 -21.69 -19.70 1.19
C ARG A 366 -21.25 -20.85 2.09
N LYS A 367 -20.19 -21.56 1.69
CA LYS A 367 -19.54 -22.56 2.55
C LYS A 367 -18.90 -21.84 3.74
N THR A 368 -18.95 -22.46 4.92
CA THR A 368 -18.28 -21.94 6.11
C THR A 368 -16.76 -22.03 5.94
N GLU A 369 -16.04 -20.94 6.16
CA GLU A 369 -14.59 -20.96 6.26
C GLU A 369 -14.19 -21.37 7.68
N TYR A 370 -13.27 -22.33 7.78
CA TYR A 370 -12.67 -22.73 9.05
C TYR A 370 -11.43 -21.88 9.29
N ILE A 371 -11.22 -21.47 10.55
CA ILE A 371 -10.04 -20.71 10.97
C ILE A 371 -8.79 -21.54 10.66
N SER A 372 -8.09 -21.19 9.59
CA SER A 372 -6.77 -21.72 9.26
C SER A 372 -5.71 -20.72 9.72
N ARG A 373 -4.54 -21.20 10.15
CA ARG A 373 -3.42 -20.33 10.60
C ARG A 373 -2.94 -19.33 9.52
N GLU A 374 -3.30 -19.55 8.26
CA GLU A 374 -2.96 -18.70 7.11
C GLU A 374 -4.09 -17.78 6.65
N GLY A 375 -5.28 -17.90 7.24
CA GLY A 375 -6.50 -17.23 6.79
C GLY A 375 -6.80 -15.89 7.44
N VAL A 376 -5.81 -15.03 7.69
CA VAL A 376 -5.92 -13.54 7.75
C VAL A 376 -4.48 -12.97 7.69
N SER A 377 -3.91 -12.87 6.48
CA SER A 377 -2.77 -11.97 6.21
C SER A 377 -2.81 -11.45 4.77
N LYS A 378 -3.99 -10.99 4.33
CA LYS A 378 -4.14 -10.23 3.08
C LYS A 378 -4.77 -8.86 3.30
N SER A 379 -4.54 -8.28 4.46
CA SER A 379 -4.63 -6.83 4.69
C SER A 379 -3.42 -6.39 5.49
N SER A 380 -2.58 -5.59 4.84
CA SER A 380 -1.50 -4.78 5.41
C SER A 380 -0.50 -5.50 6.33
N SER A 381 0.32 -6.37 5.74
CA SER A 381 1.72 -6.59 6.10
C SER A 381 2.29 -7.47 5.01
N GLN A 382 3.02 -6.89 4.05
CA GLN A 382 4.04 -7.68 3.38
C GLN A 382 5.09 -7.98 4.45
N ASP A 383 4.86 -9.01 5.25
CA ASP A 383 5.97 -9.81 5.74
C ASP A 383 6.58 -10.41 4.49
N LEU A 384 7.50 -9.65 3.89
CA LEU A 384 8.59 -10.20 3.13
C LEU A 384 9.15 -11.29 4.03
N LYS A 385 8.80 -12.55 3.74
CA LYS A 385 9.62 -13.68 4.14
C LYS A 385 11.01 -13.24 3.75
N ALA A 386 11.83 -12.90 4.73
CA ALA A 386 13.19 -12.46 4.51
C ALA A 386 13.91 -13.65 3.88
N ILE A 387 13.80 -13.76 2.56
CA ILE A 387 14.93 -14.17 1.74
C ILE A 387 15.98 -13.16 2.21
N GLN A 388 16.91 -13.63 3.03
CA GLN A 388 18.13 -12.90 3.29
C GLN A 388 18.74 -12.66 1.92
N SER A 389 18.40 -11.52 1.30
CA SER A 389 19.11 -11.06 0.12
C SER A 389 20.53 -10.91 0.61
N ALA A 390 21.42 -11.70 0.03
CA ALA A 390 22.85 -11.57 0.28
C ALA A 390 23.20 -10.08 0.18
N PRO A 391 24.12 -9.55 1.02
CA PRO A 391 24.53 -8.15 0.94
C PRO A 391 24.93 -7.84 -0.51
N ILE A 392 24.12 -7.00 -1.17
CA ILE A 392 24.28 -6.68 -2.59
C ILE A 392 25.45 -5.70 -2.68
N ASP A 393 26.49 -6.11 -3.39
CA ASP A 393 27.64 -5.25 -3.68
C ASP A 393 27.23 -4.18 -4.70
N ILE A 394 27.13 -2.93 -4.25
CA ILE A 394 26.75 -1.79 -5.09
C ILE A 394 27.92 -1.19 -5.87
N SER A 395 29.10 -1.81 -5.86
CA SER A 395 30.22 -1.35 -6.68
C SER A 395 29.89 -1.43 -8.17
N ARG A 396 30.41 -0.50 -8.97
CA ARG A 396 30.19 -0.44 -10.42
C ARG A 396 30.50 -1.78 -11.12
N ASN A 397 31.56 -2.47 -10.69
CA ASN A 397 31.94 -3.76 -11.25
C ASN A 397 30.95 -4.88 -10.88
N ALA A 398 30.40 -4.85 -9.67
CA ALA A 398 29.36 -5.79 -9.28
C ALA A 398 28.06 -5.54 -10.04
N GLN A 399 27.67 -4.28 -10.21
CA GLN A 399 26.52 -3.89 -11.02
C GLN A 399 26.65 -4.36 -12.47
N LEU A 400 27.81 -4.15 -13.11
CA LEU A 400 28.05 -4.60 -14.48
C LEU A 400 27.90 -6.12 -14.61
N ARG A 401 28.50 -6.87 -13.68
CA ARG A 401 28.39 -8.33 -13.64
C ARG A 401 26.95 -8.80 -13.40
N ASP A 402 26.21 -8.16 -12.51
CA ASP A 402 24.83 -8.53 -12.21
C ASP A 402 23.91 -8.21 -13.40
N ILE A 403 24.16 -7.10 -14.10
CA ILE A 403 23.49 -6.75 -15.35
C ILE A 403 23.79 -7.81 -16.41
N GLU A 404 25.05 -8.12 -16.69
CA GLU A 404 25.45 -9.16 -17.66
C GLU A 404 24.86 -10.53 -17.30
N ALA A 405 24.88 -10.90 -16.01
CA ALA A 405 24.29 -12.15 -15.53
C ALA A 405 22.77 -12.19 -15.76
N SER A 406 22.07 -11.06 -15.63
CA SER A 406 20.64 -10.98 -15.91
C SER A 406 20.33 -11.21 -17.39
N PHE A 407 21.12 -10.64 -18.31
CA PHE A 407 20.99 -10.86 -19.75
C PHE A 407 21.33 -12.30 -20.14
N ALA A 408 22.43 -12.87 -19.60
CA ALA A 408 22.81 -14.26 -19.86
C ALA A 408 21.76 -15.25 -19.34
N ALA A 409 21.19 -15.00 -18.16
CA ALA A 409 20.11 -15.83 -17.59
C ALA A 409 18.81 -15.76 -18.41
N ALA A 410 18.52 -14.61 -19.02
CA ALA A 410 17.31 -14.40 -19.81
C ALA A 410 17.43 -14.91 -21.27
N ASN A 411 18.62 -14.90 -21.88
CA ASN A 411 18.79 -15.16 -23.30
C ASN A 411 19.51 -16.49 -23.64
N ASP A 412 20.57 -16.87 -22.92
CA ASP A 412 21.45 -17.97 -23.37
C ASP A 412 20.95 -19.38 -23.00
N ASN A 413 20.22 -19.52 -21.89
CA ASN A 413 19.74 -20.80 -21.35
C ASN A 413 18.21 -20.81 -21.10
N PHE A 414 17.46 -20.05 -21.89
CA PHE A 414 16.03 -19.85 -21.66
C PHE A 414 15.17 -21.01 -22.22
N ASP A 415 14.56 -21.80 -21.33
CA ASP A 415 13.54 -22.79 -21.69
C ASP A 415 12.29 -22.62 -20.81
N LEU A 416 11.14 -22.42 -21.46
CA LEU A 416 9.83 -22.22 -20.83
C LEU A 416 9.46 -23.35 -19.86
N SER A 417 9.88 -24.58 -20.16
CA SER A 417 9.54 -25.77 -19.37
C SER A 417 10.18 -25.80 -17.97
N THR A 418 11.27 -25.06 -17.80
CA THR A 418 12.06 -25.04 -16.56
C THR A 418 11.58 -24.01 -15.54
N LEU A 419 10.72 -23.08 -15.96
CA LEU A 419 10.23 -21.99 -15.13
C LEU A 419 9.18 -22.48 -14.12
N LYS A 420 9.38 -22.16 -12.84
CA LYS A 420 8.43 -22.44 -11.75
C LYS A 420 8.03 -21.17 -11.05
N HIS A 421 6.72 -20.99 -10.82
CA HIS A 421 6.23 -19.79 -10.16
C HIS A 421 6.60 -19.79 -8.66
N PRO A 422 7.22 -18.72 -8.12
CA PRO A 422 7.78 -18.69 -6.76
C PRO A 422 6.80 -19.05 -5.63
N ASN A 423 5.53 -18.65 -5.76
CA ASN A 423 4.49 -18.88 -4.75
C ASN A 423 3.49 -19.99 -5.10
N LYS A 424 3.52 -20.53 -6.32
CA LYS A 424 2.49 -21.46 -6.84
C LYS A 424 3.15 -22.49 -7.78
N PRO A 425 3.75 -23.55 -7.25
CA PRO A 425 4.60 -24.45 -8.03
C PRO A 425 3.85 -25.22 -9.13
N ASP A 426 2.52 -25.30 -9.05
CA ASP A 426 1.68 -26.02 -10.01
C ASP A 426 1.36 -25.22 -11.29
N VAL A 427 1.84 -23.97 -11.40
CA VAL A 427 1.63 -23.13 -12.59
C VAL A 427 2.83 -23.24 -13.53
N THR A 428 2.56 -23.51 -14.80
CA THR A 428 3.56 -23.60 -15.88
C THR A 428 3.51 -22.39 -16.79
N ALA A 429 4.67 -21.90 -17.25
CA ALA A 429 4.75 -20.83 -18.24
C ALA A 429 4.26 -21.32 -19.61
N VAL A 430 3.55 -20.46 -20.34
CA VAL A 430 2.97 -20.79 -21.66
C VAL A 430 3.74 -20.11 -22.79
N GLU A 431 4.01 -18.81 -22.65
CA GLU A 431 4.73 -18.02 -23.65
C GLU A 431 5.69 -17.03 -22.97
N SER A 432 6.69 -16.59 -23.74
CA SER A 432 7.63 -15.53 -23.38
C SER A 432 7.72 -14.52 -24.50
N TYR A 433 7.75 -13.23 -24.15
CA TYR A 433 7.94 -12.13 -25.08
C TYR A 433 9.24 -11.39 -24.71
N PRO A 434 10.24 -11.32 -25.61
CA PRO A 434 11.43 -10.52 -25.38
C PRO A 434 11.06 -9.04 -25.34
N ILE A 435 11.67 -8.26 -24.45
CA ILE A 435 11.42 -6.83 -24.32
C ILE A 435 12.38 -6.07 -25.25
N LEU A 436 11.84 -5.34 -26.22
CA LEU A 436 12.61 -4.62 -27.26
C LEU A 436 12.17 -3.15 -27.37
N PRO A 437 13.02 -2.18 -27.70
CA PRO A 437 12.58 -0.82 -27.96
C PRO A 437 11.73 -0.77 -29.25
N ASP A 438 10.63 -0.03 -29.23
CA ASP A 438 9.74 0.10 -30.39
C ASP A 438 10.15 1.25 -31.31
N ALA A 439 10.78 0.97 -32.45
CA ALA A 439 11.26 1.98 -33.40
C ALA A 439 10.12 2.73 -34.13
N GLU A 440 8.93 2.12 -34.29
CA GLU A 440 7.84 2.73 -35.07
C GLU A 440 7.12 3.81 -34.26
N ILE A 441 6.86 3.53 -32.99
CA ILE A 441 6.21 4.48 -32.07
C ILE A 441 7.21 5.37 -31.36
N TRP A 442 8.53 5.14 -31.49
CA TRP A 442 9.54 5.93 -30.79
C TRP A 442 9.46 7.44 -31.04
N PRO A 443 9.24 7.89 -32.27
CA PRO A 443 9.13 9.33 -32.53
C PRO A 443 7.82 9.95 -32.04
N ASN A 444 6.83 9.13 -31.63
CA ASN A 444 5.57 9.64 -31.12
C ASN A 444 5.69 9.97 -29.63
N GLN A 445 5.16 11.12 -29.23
CA GLN A 445 5.06 11.51 -27.83
C GLN A 445 3.78 10.93 -27.21
N TYR A 446 3.93 10.24 -26.08
CA TYR A 446 2.81 9.65 -25.33
C TYR A 446 2.74 10.24 -23.92
N ASP A 447 1.56 10.76 -23.59
CA ASP A 447 1.22 11.29 -22.27
C ASP A 447 0.16 10.41 -21.59
N LEU A 448 0.33 10.14 -20.29
CA LEU A 448 -0.65 9.41 -19.49
C LEU A 448 -1.58 10.35 -18.72
N PHE A 449 -2.85 10.39 -19.11
CA PHE A 449 -3.89 11.14 -18.39
C PHE A 449 -4.69 10.24 -17.45
N ARG A 450 -4.66 10.54 -16.15
CA ARG A 450 -5.52 9.90 -15.14
C ARG A 450 -6.65 10.83 -14.74
N PHE A 451 -7.89 10.38 -14.90
CA PHE A 451 -9.07 11.15 -14.54
C PHE A 451 -9.54 10.80 -13.12
N SER A 452 -9.84 11.82 -12.30
CA SER A 452 -10.40 11.62 -10.95
C SER A 452 -11.83 11.09 -10.96
N GLU A 453 -12.57 11.36 -12.05
CA GLU A 453 -13.93 10.91 -12.30
C GLU A 453 -14.00 10.33 -13.72
N ARG A 454 -14.94 9.41 -13.99
CA ARG A 454 -15.08 8.82 -15.33
C ARG A 454 -15.31 9.94 -16.36
N PRO A 455 -14.51 9.98 -17.45
CA PRO A 455 -14.63 11.05 -18.45
C PRO A 455 -15.90 10.95 -19.30
N GLY A 456 -16.43 9.74 -19.51
CA GLY A 456 -17.68 9.50 -20.23
C GLY A 456 -18.93 9.92 -19.46
N ASP A 457 -20.01 10.19 -20.19
CA ASP A 457 -21.34 10.52 -19.62
C ASP A 457 -22.18 9.27 -19.30
N ARG A 458 -21.74 8.09 -19.73
CA ARG A 458 -22.45 6.81 -19.58
C ARG A 458 -22.19 6.16 -18.21
N PRO A 459 -23.18 5.40 -17.66
CA PRO A 459 -23.02 4.66 -16.42
C PRO A 459 -21.90 3.62 -16.52
N VAL A 460 -21.25 3.31 -15.39
CA VAL A 460 -20.02 2.49 -15.29
C VAL A 460 -20.11 1.16 -16.05
N ASP A 461 -21.29 0.54 -16.05
CA ASP A 461 -21.52 -0.79 -16.65
C ASP A 461 -21.59 -0.78 -18.18
N VAL A 462 -21.69 0.41 -18.80
CA VAL A 462 -21.78 0.57 -20.26
C VAL A 462 -20.45 1.13 -20.76
N GLU A 463 -19.83 0.41 -21.70
CA GLU A 463 -18.64 0.87 -22.42
C GLU A 463 -18.99 2.03 -23.36
N ASP A 464 -18.06 2.97 -23.50
CA ASP A 464 -18.23 4.16 -24.33
C ASP A 464 -17.06 4.26 -25.33
N GLU A 465 -17.29 3.81 -26.56
CA GLU A 465 -16.29 3.71 -27.62
C GLU A 465 -15.70 5.07 -28.01
N ARG A 466 -16.41 6.16 -27.70
CA ARG A 466 -15.98 7.53 -27.98
C ARG A 466 -14.77 7.95 -27.14
N LEU A 467 -14.52 7.27 -26.01
CA LEU A 467 -13.39 7.58 -25.13
C LEU A 467 -12.04 7.29 -25.77
N ASP A 468 -11.95 6.28 -26.65
CA ASP A 468 -10.71 5.90 -27.35
C ASP A 468 -10.22 6.99 -28.31
N CYS A 469 -11.13 7.81 -28.83
CA CYS A 469 -10.85 8.82 -29.85
C CYS A 469 -10.93 10.26 -29.32
N ALA A 470 -11.04 10.46 -28.00
CA ALA A 470 -11.27 11.76 -27.41
C ALA A 470 -10.11 12.75 -27.66
N ILE A 471 -10.44 14.04 -27.79
CA ILE A 471 -9.44 15.09 -28.01
C ILE A 471 -9.29 15.93 -26.74
N LEU A 472 -8.04 16.14 -26.33
CA LEU A 472 -7.66 17.05 -25.25
C LEU A 472 -6.88 18.22 -25.85
N ARG A 473 -7.40 19.44 -25.70
CA ARG A 473 -6.73 20.67 -26.15
C ARG A 473 -6.16 21.43 -24.94
N PRO A 474 -4.85 21.70 -24.87
CA PRO A 474 -4.27 22.55 -23.84
C PRO A 474 -4.72 23.99 -24.03
N MET A 475 -5.26 24.58 -22.98
CA MET A 475 -5.69 25.97 -22.92
C MET A 475 -4.95 26.69 -21.80
N LYS A 476 -4.56 27.94 -22.05
CA LYS A 476 -3.88 28.78 -21.06
C LYS A 476 -4.59 30.12 -20.97
N THR A 477 -4.99 30.50 -19.76
CA THR A 477 -5.42 31.86 -19.43
C THR A 477 -4.31 32.57 -18.66
N GLU A 478 -4.47 33.87 -18.37
CA GLU A 478 -3.47 34.66 -17.64
C GLU A 478 -3.15 34.10 -16.24
N HIS A 479 -4.04 33.29 -15.67
CA HIS A 479 -3.93 32.81 -14.28
C HIS A 479 -3.92 31.28 -14.16
N ASP A 480 -4.34 30.53 -15.19
CA ASP A 480 -4.56 29.08 -15.07
C ASP A 480 -4.29 28.34 -16.40
N SER A 481 -3.88 27.07 -16.29
CA SER A 481 -3.70 26.17 -17.44
C SER A 481 -4.64 24.98 -17.26
N PHE A 482 -5.50 24.75 -18.23
CA PHE A 482 -6.51 23.68 -18.19
C PHE A 482 -6.62 22.98 -19.54
N LEU A 483 -7.26 21.82 -19.57
CA LEU A 483 -7.47 21.01 -20.77
C LEU A 483 -8.95 21.01 -21.14
N ALA A 484 -9.27 21.45 -22.36
CA ALA A 484 -10.61 21.34 -22.92
C ALA A 484 -10.80 19.94 -23.52
N TYR A 485 -11.88 19.26 -23.14
CA TYR A 485 -12.18 17.88 -23.52
C TYR A 485 -13.32 17.79 -24.53
N TYR A 486 -13.09 17.05 -25.61
CA TYR A 486 -14.01 16.90 -26.72
C TYR A 486 -14.28 15.42 -27.04
N LEU A 487 -15.54 15.10 -27.35
CA LEU A 487 -16.00 13.76 -27.75
C LEU A 487 -16.75 13.82 -29.08
N THR A 488 -16.81 12.70 -29.79
CA THR A 488 -17.68 12.59 -30.96
C THR A 488 -19.14 12.68 -30.55
N GLN A 489 -19.98 13.17 -31.46
CA GLN A 489 -21.43 13.26 -31.21
C GLN A 489 -22.05 11.86 -31.06
N ASP A 490 -21.70 10.96 -31.98
CA ASP A 490 -22.26 9.61 -32.09
C ASP A 490 -21.15 8.54 -31.99
N ASP A 491 -21.54 7.33 -31.60
CA ASP A 491 -20.65 6.16 -31.50
C ASP A 491 -20.21 5.68 -32.89
N GLU A 492 -21.13 5.71 -33.85
CA GLU A 492 -20.86 5.34 -35.25
C GLU A 492 -19.74 6.18 -35.86
N SER A 493 -19.67 7.47 -35.49
CA SER A 493 -18.60 8.36 -35.94
C SER A 493 -17.24 8.01 -35.32
N ALA A 494 -17.22 7.59 -34.05
CA ALA A 494 -15.99 7.14 -33.38
C ALA A 494 -15.49 5.81 -33.97
N LEU A 495 -16.40 4.85 -34.21
CA LEU A 495 -16.08 3.59 -34.87
C LEU A 495 -15.56 3.81 -36.28
N LYS A 496 -16.22 4.63 -37.09
CA LYS A 496 -15.78 4.96 -38.45
C LYS A 496 -14.37 5.57 -38.45
N LEU A 497 -14.08 6.48 -37.51
CA LEU A 497 -12.74 7.07 -37.38
C LEU A 497 -11.69 6.01 -37.03
N LYS A 498 -12.01 5.09 -36.12
CA LYS A 498 -11.13 4.00 -35.70
C LYS A 498 -10.86 3.01 -36.84
N GLU A 499 -11.90 2.60 -37.55
CA GLU A 499 -11.81 1.73 -38.73
C GLU A 499 -10.99 2.38 -39.85
N THR A 500 -11.26 3.67 -40.14
CA THR A 500 -10.51 4.43 -41.15
C THR A 500 -9.03 4.51 -40.78
N ARG A 501 -8.70 4.79 -39.51
CA ARG A 501 -7.30 4.82 -39.05
C ARG A 501 -6.61 3.46 -39.07
N ALA A 502 -7.35 2.38 -38.83
CA ALA A 502 -6.80 1.03 -38.85
C ALA A 502 -6.61 0.49 -40.28
N ALA A 503 -7.42 0.96 -41.24
CA ALA A 503 -7.37 0.51 -42.64
C ALA A 503 -6.29 1.20 -43.48
N LEU A 504 -5.86 2.40 -43.09
CA LEU A 504 -4.84 3.15 -43.81
C LEU A 504 -3.43 2.69 -43.42
N ALA A 505 -2.53 2.65 -44.41
CA ALA A 505 -1.12 2.55 -44.10
C ALA A 505 -0.65 3.84 -43.40
N PRO A 506 0.43 3.78 -42.60
CA PRO A 506 1.02 4.97 -42.01
C PRO A 506 1.23 6.06 -43.06
N TYR A 507 0.78 7.29 -42.77
CA TYR A 507 0.95 8.50 -43.60
C TYR A 507 0.13 8.57 -44.90
N GLU A 508 -0.71 7.57 -45.19
CA GLU A 508 -1.66 7.68 -46.30
C GLU A 508 -2.87 8.53 -45.92
N VAL A 509 -3.27 9.40 -46.84
CA VAL A 509 -4.46 10.25 -46.70
C VAL A 509 -5.60 9.61 -47.49
N PRO A 510 -6.78 9.36 -46.88
CA PRO A 510 -7.95 8.87 -47.60
C PRO A 510 -8.32 9.80 -48.75
N GLU A 511 -8.64 9.24 -49.92
CA GLU A 511 -9.14 10.02 -51.06
C GLU A 511 -10.50 10.67 -50.75
N ASP A 512 -11.35 10.00 -49.96
CA ASP A 512 -12.65 10.51 -49.48
C ASP A 512 -12.52 11.09 -48.05
N GLN A 513 -12.06 12.34 -47.93
CA GLN A 513 -11.94 13.02 -46.63
C GLN A 513 -13.31 13.49 -46.08
N GLU A 514 -13.96 12.66 -45.27
CA GLU A 514 -15.05 13.12 -44.41
C GLU A 514 -14.53 13.63 -43.07
N ALA A 515 -14.82 14.90 -42.75
CA ALA A 515 -14.41 15.48 -41.49
C ALA A 515 -15.20 14.88 -40.32
N THR A 516 -14.50 14.31 -39.33
CA THR A 516 -15.14 13.80 -38.10
C THR A 516 -15.37 14.95 -37.13
N LEU A 517 -16.61 15.07 -36.63
CA LEU A 517 -17.04 16.15 -35.74
C LEU A 517 -16.85 15.76 -34.28
N PHE A 518 -16.16 16.61 -33.53
CA PHE A 518 -15.99 16.51 -32.08
C PHE A 518 -16.64 17.70 -31.40
N GLN A 519 -17.47 17.46 -30.39
CA GLN A 519 -18.15 18.49 -29.62
C GLN A 519 -17.49 18.68 -28.27
N PHE A 520 -17.47 19.93 -27.81
CA PHE A 520 -17.00 20.28 -26.47
C PHE A 520 -17.87 19.64 -25.39
N VAL A 521 -17.23 18.98 -24.43
CA VAL A 521 -17.93 18.34 -23.29
C VAL A 521 -17.69 19.13 -22.01
N ARG A 522 -16.42 19.32 -21.61
CA ARG A 522 -16.05 19.94 -20.32
C ARG A 522 -14.58 20.33 -20.25
N ASP A 523 -14.22 21.13 -19.26
CA ASP A 523 -12.85 21.51 -18.94
C ASP A 523 -12.29 20.71 -17.76
N TYR A 524 -11.01 20.35 -17.84
CA TYR A 524 -10.25 19.66 -16.79
C TYR A 524 -9.11 20.53 -16.27
N GLU A 525 -9.01 20.67 -14.95
CA GLU A 525 -7.85 21.26 -14.27
C GLU A 525 -6.79 20.18 -14.03
N THR A 526 -5.51 20.55 -14.19
CA THR A 526 -4.38 19.67 -13.89
C THR A 526 -4.04 19.77 -12.40
N ILE A 527 -4.22 18.68 -11.64
CA ILE A 527 -3.89 18.65 -10.21
C ILE A 527 -2.40 18.40 -9.99
N LYS A 528 -1.85 17.45 -10.76
CA LYS A 528 -0.48 16.98 -10.63
C LYS A 528 0.07 16.68 -12.01
N VAL A 529 1.27 17.18 -12.28
CA VAL A 529 2.05 16.84 -13.47
C VAL A 529 3.33 16.18 -12.98
N GLU A 530 3.53 14.92 -13.35
CA GLU A 530 4.77 14.17 -13.16
C GLU A 530 5.49 14.15 -14.50
N GLN A 531 6.74 14.60 -14.53
CA GLN A 531 7.62 14.57 -15.70
C GLN A 531 8.75 13.56 -15.43
N ASN A 532 9.29 12.92 -16.47
CA ASN A 532 10.38 11.94 -16.41
C ASN A 532 10.04 10.72 -15.57
N ILE A 533 9.03 9.96 -16.00
CA ILE A 533 8.55 8.80 -15.28
C ILE A 533 9.36 7.58 -15.69
N GLU A 534 10.25 7.14 -14.79
CA GLU A 534 11.13 6.00 -15.05
C GLU A 534 10.42 4.64 -14.91
N ASN A 535 9.21 4.61 -14.32
CA ASN A 535 8.54 3.38 -13.91
C ASN A 535 7.28 3.02 -14.72
N GLU A 536 6.91 3.82 -15.73
CA GLU A 536 5.73 3.56 -16.55
C GLU A 536 6.11 3.51 -18.04
N PHE A 537 5.76 2.39 -18.68
CA PHE A 537 6.11 2.10 -20.06
C PHE A 537 4.84 1.75 -20.84
N LEU A 538 4.76 2.20 -22.08
CA LEU A 538 3.82 1.68 -23.06
C LEU A 538 4.39 0.37 -23.62
N LEU A 539 3.64 -0.73 -23.49
CA LEU A 539 4.03 -2.05 -23.98
C LEU A 539 3.11 -2.47 -25.13
N VAL A 540 3.68 -2.73 -26.30
CA VAL A 540 2.96 -3.25 -27.47
C VAL A 540 3.38 -4.70 -27.69
N LEU A 541 2.42 -5.61 -27.52
CA LEU A 541 2.64 -7.04 -27.75
C LEU A 541 2.46 -7.35 -29.24
N TRP A 542 3.47 -7.94 -29.86
CA TRP A 542 3.45 -8.35 -31.26
C TRP A 542 3.72 -9.85 -31.40
N GLU A 543 2.87 -10.55 -32.14
CA GLU A 543 3.00 -12.02 -32.35
C GLU A 543 3.98 -12.38 -33.47
N GLY A 544 4.52 -11.39 -34.19
CA GLY A 544 5.46 -11.56 -35.30
C GLY A 544 4.76 -11.65 -36.65
N ASP A 545 5.41 -11.13 -37.69
CA ASP A 545 4.89 -11.23 -39.06
C ASP A 545 4.94 -12.67 -39.61
N ALA A 546 4.06 -13.01 -40.57
CA ALA A 546 4.03 -14.33 -41.21
C ALA A 546 5.26 -14.57 -42.12
N PRO A 547 5.86 -15.78 -42.18
CA PRO A 547 7.06 -16.08 -42.98
C PRO A 547 6.86 -15.71 -44.46
N LEU A 548 7.86 -15.03 -45.05
CA LEU A 548 7.81 -14.56 -46.44
C LEU A 548 7.61 -15.72 -47.39
N LYS A 549 6.73 -15.55 -48.39
CA LYS A 549 6.78 -16.37 -49.60
C LYS A 549 7.89 -15.81 -50.49
N PHE A 550 8.56 -16.68 -51.23
CA PHE A 550 9.70 -16.33 -52.10
C PHE A 550 9.39 -15.19 -53.11
N GLU A 551 8.12 -14.94 -53.40
CA GLU A 551 7.64 -13.90 -54.32
C GLU A 551 7.75 -12.47 -53.74
N ASP A 552 7.64 -12.30 -52.42
CA ASP A 552 7.66 -10.98 -51.76
C ASP A 552 9.08 -10.39 -51.64
N VAL A 553 10.11 -11.24 -51.71
CA VAL A 553 11.54 -10.85 -51.63
C VAL A 553 12.01 -10.15 -52.92
N ILE A 554 11.33 -10.37 -54.05
CA ILE A 554 11.74 -9.85 -55.35
C ILE A 554 11.10 -8.48 -55.65
N ALA A 555 10.00 -8.14 -54.98
CA ALA A 555 9.25 -6.91 -55.22
C ALA A 555 9.83 -5.67 -54.51
N ASP A 556 10.50 -5.84 -53.37
CA ASP A 556 11.02 -4.72 -52.56
C ASP A 556 12.49 -4.41 -52.90
N GLY A 557 12.70 -3.71 -54.03
CA GLY A 557 13.99 -3.19 -54.45
C GLY A 557 14.53 -2.03 -53.59
N THR A 558 13.87 -1.71 -52.48
CA THR A 558 14.18 -0.59 -51.60
C THR A 558 14.53 -0.98 -50.17
N GLY A 559 14.81 -2.25 -49.86
CA GLY A 559 15.58 -2.65 -48.67
C GLY A 559 15.14 -2.08 -47.31
N LYS A 560 13.87 -1.69 -47.15
CA LYS A 560 13.31 -1.06 -45.93
C LYS A 560 11.97 -1.69 -45.56
N SER A 561 11.88 -3.01 -45.57
CA SER A 561 10.83 -3.70 -44.80
C SER A 561 11.36 -3.98 -43.40
N THR A 562 11.01 -3.13 -42.44
CA THR A 562 11.28 -3.33 -41.00
C THR A 562 10.34 -4.39 -40.45
N ARG A 563 10.55 -5.65 -40.83
CA ARG A 563 9.75 -6.76 -40.33
C ARG A 563 9.97 -6.93 -38.83
N ARG A 564 8.88 -7.08 -38.08
CA ARG A 564 8.90 -7.08 -36.62
C ARG A 564 8.84 -8.51 -36.07
N GLU A 565 9.82 -8.87 -35.24
CA GLU A 565 9.87 -10.19 -34.58
C GLU A 565 8.83 -10.31 -33.47
N LYS A 566 8.56 -11.53 -33.00
CA LYS A 566 7.67 -11.73 -31.85
C LYS A 566 8.32 -11.12 -30.61
N GLY A 567 7.68 -10.10 -30.05
CA GLY A 567 8.29 -9.30 -28.99
C GLY A 567 7.28 -8.42 -28.26
N ALA A 568 7.62 -8.06 -27.03
CA ALA A 568 6.95 -7.03 -26.25
C ALA A 568 7.76 -5.75 -26.43
N TYR A 569 7.25 -4.83 -27.23
CA TYR A 569 8.00 -3.64 -27.53
C TYR A 569 7.64 -2.51 -26.59
N TYR A 570 8.62 -1.77 -26.10
CA TYR A 570 8.40 -0.73 -25.10
C TYR A 570 8.74 0.66 -25.61
N LYS A 571 8.02 1.66 -25.08
CA LYS A 571 8.32 3.09 -25.16
C LYS A 571 8.07 3.72 -23.80
N ASN A 572 8.96 4.62 -23.37
CA ASN A 572 8.83 5.32 -22.10
C ASN A 572 7.73 6.39 -22.18
N ILE A 573 6.97 6.54 -21.11
CA ILE A 573 5.98 7.62 -20.98
C ILE A 573 6.68 8.83 -20.36
N GLU A 574 6.69 9.95 -21.08
CA GLU A 574 7.43 11.15 -20.66
C GLU A 574 6.71 11.91 -19.54
N ARG A 575 5.38 11.93 -19.60
CA ARG A 575 4.56 12.73 -18.70
C ARG A 575 3.29 12.02 -18.28
N LYS A 576 2.91 12.27 -17.03
CA LYS A 576 1.63 11.85 -16.46
C LYS A 576 0.94 13.00 -15.79
N MET A 577 -0.34 13.14 -16.09
CA MET A 577 -1.17 14.18 -15.52
C MET A 577 -2.37 13.59 -14.80
N LEU A 578 -2.63 14.08 -13.59
CA LEU A 578 -3.87 13.81 -12.87
C LEU A 578 -4.86 14.95 -13.14
N LEU A 579 -5.95 14.62 -13.83
CA LEU A 579 -6.99 15.55 -14.26
C LEU A 579 -8.21 15.47 -13.35
N LYS A 580 -8.75 16.65 -13.03
CA LYS A 580 -10.02 16.78 -12.33
C LYS A 580 -10.94 17.74 -13.04
N LYS A 581 -12.24 17.49 -12.95
CA LYS A 581 -13.25 18.34 -13.58
C LYS A 581 -13.16 19.76 -13.04
N LYS A 582 -12.87 20.73 -13.91
CA LYS A 582 -12.86 22.16 -13.56
C LYS A 582 -14.29 22.60 -13.24
N ARG A 583 -14.47 23.36 -12.17
CA ARG A 583 -15.80 23.90 -11.82
C ARG A 583 -16.15 25.02 -12.80
N ALA A 584 -17.33 24.97 -13.38
CA ALA A 584 -17.82 26.01 -14.27
C ALA A 584 -17.97 27.33 -13.50
N ASN A 585 -17.08 28.30 -13.76
CA ASN A 585 -17.22 29.67 -13.30
C ASN A 585 -17.94 30.48 -14.38
N GLN A 586 -19.09 31.08 -14.05
CA GLN A 586 -19.88 31.90 -14.98
C GLN A 586 -19.15 33.17 -15.48
N TYR A 587 -18.05 33.56 -14.82
CA TYR A 587 -17.30 34.78 -15.11
C TYR A 587 -16.02 34.55 -15.92
N GLU A 588 -15.62 33.29 -16.17
CA GLU A 588 -14.46 32.93 -16.99
C GLU A 588 -14.92 32.39 -18.34
N GLN A 589 -15.48 33.25 -19.20
CA GLN A 589 -15.54 32.96 -20.63
C GLN A 589 -14.19 33.36 -21.22
N TYR A 590 -13.40 32.38 -21.67
CA TYR A 590 -12.20 32.61 -22.46
C TYR A 590 -12.56 32.72 -23.94
N ASP A 591 -12.00 33.71 -24.64
CA ASP A 591 -12.43 34.09 -25.99
C ASP A 591 -12.14 33.01 -27.07
N ASP A 592 -11.19 32.11 -26.83
CA ASP A 592 -10.77 31.07 -27.78
C ASP A 592 -11.39 29.68 -27.51
N LYS A 593 -12.64 29.68 -27.03
CA LYS A 593 -13.39 28.43 -26.80
C LYS A 593 -13.95 27.89 -28.10
N TRP A 594 -13.50 26.70 -28.49
CA TRP A 594 -14.06 25.99 -29.63
C TRP A 594 -15.22 25.12 -29.16
N GLU A 595 -16.39 25.25 -29.80
CA GLU A 595 -17.53 24.39 -29.48
C GLU A 595 -17.50 23.08 -30.26
N VAL A 596 -16.97 23.13 -31.49
CA VAL A 596 -16.89 21.99 -32.41
C VAL A 596 -15.53 21.96 -33.08
N ILE A 597 -14.88 20.80 -33.11
CA ILE A 597 -13.65 20.53 -33.84
C ILE A 597 -13.99 19.66 -35.06
N ARG A 598 -13.48 20.04 -36.23
CA ARG A 598 -13.57 19.27 -37.46
C ARG A 598 -12.21 18.63 -37.73
N LEU A 599 -12.08 17.34 -37.44
CA LEU A 599 -10.82 16.61 -37.63
C LEU A 599 -10.73 16.09 -39.07
N THR A 600 -9.59 16.36 -39.73
CA THR A 600 -9.25 15.87 -41.07
C THR A 600 -7.82 15.35 -41.08
N HIS A 601 -7.49 14.46 -42.02
CA HIS A 601 -6.14 13.94 -42.20
C HIS A 601 -5.32 14.92 -43.06
N ALA A 602 -4.14 15.31 -42.59
CA ALA A 602 -3.17 16.09 -43.34
C ALA A 602 -1.97 15.20 -43.71
N PRO A 603 -1.36 15.40 -44.90
CA PRO A 603 -0.07 14.78 -45.20
C PRO A 603 1.01 15.34 -44.26
N ILE A 604 1.98 14.51 -43.91
CA ILE A 604 3.13 14.92 -43.12
C ILE A 604 3.98 15.92 -43.92
N SER A 605 4.51 16.93 -43.25
CA SER A 605 5.41 17.91 -43.88
C SER A 605 6.85 17.36 -43.96
N GLU A 606 7.66 17.90 -44.88
CA GLU A 606 9.06 17.49 -45.04
C GLU A 606 9.89 17.74 -43.77
N GLU A 607 9.60 18.81 -43.03
CA GLU A 607 10.23 19.12 -41.73
C GLU A 607 9.90 18.04 -40.68
N GLU A 608 8.62 17.69 -40.53
CA GLU A 608 8.18 16.63 -39.60
C GLU A 608 8.74 15.24 -39.99
N GLU A 609 8.92 14.96 -41.29
CA GLU A 609 9.57 13.74 -41.76
C GLU A 609 11.05 13.70 -41.33
N THR A 610 11.76 14.82 -41.40
CA THR A 610 13.17 14.91 -40.98
C THR A 610 13.32 14.73 -39.47
N GLU A 611 12.54 15.44 -38.65
CA GLU A 611 12.57 15.29 -37.18
C GLU A 611 12.25 13.85 -36.77
N ARG A 612 11.26 13.23 -37.42
CA ARG A 612 10.89 11.83 -37.16
C ARG A 612 12.03 10.87 -37.52
N GLN A 613 12.75 11.12 -38.60
CA GLN A 613 13.91 10.30 -38.98
C GLN A 613 15.06 10.43 -37.98
N GLU A 614 15.27 11.62 -37.41
CA GLU A 614 16.25 11.84 -36.34
C GLU A 614 15.89 11.07 -35.06
N TYR A 615 14.63 11.15 -34.61
CA TYR A 615 14.16 10.35 -33.46
C TYR A 615 14.21 8.84 -33.71
N LEU A 616 13.98 8.40 -34.94
CA LEU A 616 14.11 6.99 -35.32
C LEU A 616 15.58 6.55 -35.34
N ALA A 617 16.50 7.44 -35.73
CA ALA A 617 17.93 7.17 -35.72
C ALA A 617 18.46 6.94 -34.29
N GLU A 618 17.87 7.58 -33.27
CA GLU A 618 18.22 7.36 -31.85
C GLU A 618 18.13 5.89 -31.43
N VAL A 619 17.15 5.15 -31.96
CA VAL A 619 16.90 3.75 -31.60
C VAL A 619 17.51 2.76 -32.58
N SER A 620 17.48 3.12 -33.87
CA SER A 620 17.87 2.20 -34.95
C SER A 620 19.35 2.24 -35.30
N ASP A 621 20.04 3.36 -35.03
CA ASP A 621 21.45 3.52 -35.35
C ASP A 621 22.33 3.29 -34.10
N PRO A 622 23.08 2.19 -34.03
CA PRO A 622 23.98 1.92 -32.90
C PRO A 622 25.11 2.96 -32.77
N ASP A 623 25.42 3.70 -33.84
CA ASP A 623 26.45 4.75 -33.85
C ASP A 623 25.87 6.16 -33.59
N TYR A 624 24.56 6.29 -33.31
CA TYR A 624 23.90 7.58 -33.07
C TYR A 624 24.62 8.42 -32.00
N LEU A 625 24.98 7.81 -30.87
CA LEU A 625 25.71 8.47 -29.77
C LEU A 625 27.14 8.87 -30.15
N LEU A 626 27.77 8.17 -31.10
CA LEU A 626 29.08 8.58 -31.64
C LEU A 626 28.95 9.75 -32.61
N LYS A 627 27.92 9.76 -33.46
CA LYS A 627 27.65 10.85 -34.42
C LYS A 627 27.26 12.16 -33.71
N MET A 628 26.46 12.08 -32.65
CA MET A 628 26.08 13.25 -31.86
C MET A 628 27.29 13.89 -31.15
N ARG A 629 28.31 13.10 -30.76
CA ARG A 629 29.57 13.62 -30.21
C ARG A 629 30.40 14.35 -31.27
N THR A 630 30.44 13.84 -32.50
CA THR A 630 31.17 14.51 -33.59
C THR A 630 30.49 15.80 -34.06
N ASP A 631 29.16 15.89 -33.96
CA ASP A 631 28.42 17.11 -34.31
C ASP A 631 28.45 18.15 -33.17
N ALA A 632 28.47 17.70 -31.90
CA ALA A 632 28.69 18.57 -30.74
C ALA A 632 30.10 19.21 -30.72
N ASP A 633 31.11 18.53 -31.29
CA ASP A 633 32.45 19.09 -31.49
C ASP A 633 32.51 20.17 -32.59
N ALA A 634 31.47 20.29 -33.43
CA ALA A 634 31.39 21.29 -34.50
C ALA A 634 30.71 22.61 -34.07
N GLU A 635 29.88 22.58 -33.02
CA GLU A 635 29.28 23.76 -32.39
C GLU A 635 29.83 23.92 -30.97
N GLY A 636 31.05 24.46 -30.87
CA GLY A 636 31.84 24.42 -29.66
C GLY A 636 31.24 25.15 -28.45
N GLU A 637 31.10 24.41 -27.35
CA GLU A 637 31.47 24.85 -26.00
C GLU A 637 32.17 23.69 -25.28
N ILE A 638 33.45 23.90 -24.96
CA ILE A 638 34.28 22.94 -24.25
C ILE A 638 34.27 23.32 -22.76
N GLU A 639 33.66 22.51 -21.90
CA GLU A 639 34.06 22.42 -20.50
C GLU A 639 35.00 21.22 -20.34
N VAL A 640 36.30 21.53 -20.24
CA VAL A 640 37.36 20.57 -19.91
C VAL A 640 37.34 20.35 -18.41
N ASP A 641 36.88 19.19 -17.95
CA ASP A 641 37.42 18.52 -16.75
C ASP A 641 36.84 17.11 -16.64
N ASP A 642 37.51 16.16 -17.31
CA ASP A 642 37.78 14.79 -16.82
C ASP A 642 38.31 13.91 -17.95
N MET A 643 39.58 14.09 -18.29
CA MET A 643 40.30 13.14 -19.16
C MET A 643 41.74 12.95 -18.68
N MET A 644 41.89 12.28 -17.54
CA MET A 644 43.06 11.47 -17.26
C MET A 644 42.60 10.13 -16.68
N PHE A 645 43.25 9.06 -17.12
CA PHE A 645 43.03 7.66 -16.79
C PHE A 645 41.91 6.95 -17.57
N MET A 646 42.23 6.49 -18.78
CA MET A 646 42.04 5.09 -19.20
C MET A 646 42.74 4.86 -20.55
N ASN A 647 44.06 4.67 -20.51
CA ASN A 647 44.81 4.01 -21.57
C ASN A 647 45.41 2.73 -20.95
N ASP A 648 44.69 1.62 -21.04
CA ASP A 648 45.23 0.27 -21.25
C ASP A 648 44.11 -0.77 -21.07
N ALA A 649 43.58 -1.29 -22.18
CA ALA A 649 43.12 -2.68 -22.33
C ALA A 649 42.73 -2.96 -23.79
N THR A 650 43.77 -3.28 -24.55
CA THR A 650 43.83 -4.18 -25.72
C THR A 650 42.55 -4.84 -26.27
N ALA A 651 42.39 -4.60 -27.58
CA ALA A 651 41.70 -5.34 -28.62
C ALA A 651 41.48 -6.85 -28.44
N ALA A 652 40.25 -7.30 -28.69
CA ALA A 652 39.95 -8.61 -29.25
C ALA A 652 38.79 -8.49 -30.26
N SER A 653 39.13 -8.68 -31.52
CA SER A 653 38.23 -8.81 -32.67
C SER A 653 37.41 -10.09 -32.59
N VAL A 654 36.14 -10.05 -32.98
CA VAL A 654 35.43 -11.24 -33.49
C VAL A 654 34.83 -10.89 -34.85
N ALA A 655 35.48 -11.41 -35.89
CA ALA A 655 34.90 -11.62 -37.19
C ALA A 655 34.48 -13.10 -37.26
N THR A 656 33.16 -13.33 -37.40
CA THR A 656 32.43 -14.34 -38.20
C THR A 656 31.07 -14.57 -37.59
#